data_AF-A0A821WGS4-F1
#
_entry.id   AF-A0A821WGS4-F1
#
_cell.length_a   1.000
_cell.length_b   1.000
_cell.length_c   1.000
_cell.angle_alpha   90.00
_cell.angle_beta   90.00
_cell.angle_gamma   90.00
#
_symmetry.space_group_name_H-M   'P 1'
#
loop_
_entity.id
_entity.type
_entity.pdbx_description
1 polymer ?
#
loop_
_entity_poly.entity_id
_entity_poly.type
_entity_poly.pdbx_seq_one_letter_code
_entity_poly.pdbx_strand_id
1 'polypeptide(L)'
;PKGPKRNKNLEVQCQFFMVKRTHVRTEVREEAKCYLHSLLSQNAFPNLFCNPVIIETLMNIINILSYSLSEDNLHKVIAHHRVPDTNYTIQFIDTHEKRLELFNAFVAFGRMFTEQALMISQTLVKSCIQQYMFKLEQGKRNSDAVRQHKGLHVMWEYLSTYSKTVDANSGSGGSKLYYRTDFADYMISLSERNAAVGFVEGLVRNDYRTALKQVKDDMEHAIHNRMSSLDKFKSLQQRRRRMSIVAPVNDKGIALDFEERIAIFDSDFRNALFKLTAMLIHNIDHMDDNENEMTFTTMNSRPYGNDTPKENVLDRDMVHSLTWLPVKMFTTSVMEAAVDCWSWAIVGRPELELLIVEEIYKVWEKVISDRQGLYSIDKPEPSPLAPSEKEELKPRPPSVNPHRLFFKFIEERVYLCMHKADIEMEMLVDLLHKSLSLILENPRAPMTKHISAVGLRFRILYLALYLVQSDYLANGISKYLLREKVYHTAFDYFTVRHHCPTQSQNELRNDIRRLIRFFSLVHGEKKFCNDTNITADIDNVITNGNYIYDRSDSSSRTGAPTGWINSLAGGGGVVAGVGGQSTLSRKSAGSAKYTDKTQGTRLLSRDLLKKRNLLLTLLAYEIERLETFHNPLGRADLQIDQNIQSTYRNWKLYDMNGFSNKTWREYGRLAWSISTDLAISFYYAIPKDSLRSEIQQLVKSNPLQVRHIPDALSIFTVTSENDRQCETSIILTWASIDPVTALSYFASARLNQVANSYTIQFASRILCITKSEALILYIPQLVQAVRYDEMGFVRRLILALSEKSNLLAHQLIWNIRTNTYKNETTPDDEMKKKLEPIAQQIEINFTSDAKKFYERVFTYSDKLTKVSEIIKPYPKGNDRKQACVKALREIGSEVPTGVYLPSNPEAILISLDLKSGAPMQSAAKAPYRATFRVQTVGIEQVERCADPDYEFMHDFSTEYSQMAIFKVGDDVRQDILALQLMRLFHNIFEQEGLELYLYTYRVIATSPGCGVIECVPNSRSREDIGRNTEAGLFDYFRHVYGKEDSIKFQKARRNFVISMAAYSVALFLLQIKDRHNGNIMLDDEGHIIHIDFGFMFESSPGGNMRFEPDIKLTAEMILIMGDLTAPAFLWFKELCIKGYLALRPYRQHFITLVALMLDTELPCFRGHTLEQFNARLKPDSSETEAARYMHEVINRCAHSLRTRIYDYIQFQQNKIPY
;
A
#
# COMPACT_ATOMS: atom_id res chain seq x y z
N PRO A 1 4.49 -32.81 32.12
CA PRO A 1 4.31 -31.34 31.94
C PRO A 1 5.47 -30.74 31.13
N LYS A 2 5.19 -29.81 30.22
CA LYS A 2 6.23 -29.02 29.56
C LYS A 2 6.77 -28.03 30.59
N GLY A 3 8.08 -28.05 30.81
CA GLY A 3 8.69 -27.26 31.88
C GLY A 3 10.20 -27.48 31.97
N PRO A 4 10.89 -26.67 32.78
CA PRO A 4 12.36 -26.58 32.76
C PRO A 4 13.04 -27.93 32.97
N LYS A 5 12.55 -28.73 33.93
CA LYS A 5 13.09 -30.06 34.26
C LYS A 5 12.97 -31.05 33.10
N ARG A 6 11.83 -31.06 32.38
CA ARG A 6 11.64 -31.91 31.20
C ARG A 6 12.59 -31.50 30.08
N ASN A 7 12.68 -30.21 29.81
CA ASN A 7 13.51 -29.68 28.73
C ASN A 7 14.99 -29.97 28.99
N LYS A 8 15.44 -29.81 30.24
CA LYS A 8 16.81 -30.16 30.63
C LYS A 8 17.09 -31.66 30.47
N ASN A 9 16.13 -32.52 30.83
CA ASN A 9 16.27 -33.96 30.59
C ASN A 9 16.37 -34.30 29.09
N LEU A 10 15.53 -33.69 28.25
CA LEU A 10 15.59 -33.91 26.79
C LEU A 10 16.91 -33.42 26.19
N GLU A 11 17.43 -32.30 26.68
CA GLU A 11 18.75 -31.77 26.30
C GLU A 11 19.87 -32.77 26.61
N VAL A 12 19.92 -33.26 27.86
CA VAL A 12 20.93 -34.24 28.30
C VAL A 12 20.85 -35.53 27.48
N GLN A 13 19.63 -36.02 27.18
CA GLN A 13 19.43 -37.20 26.34
C GLN A 13 19.90 -36.96 24.90
N CYS A 14 19.62 -35.78 24.34
CA CYS A 14 20.10 -35.42 23.00
C CYS A 14 21.63 -35.40 22.95
N GLN A 15 22.29 -34.75 23.92
CA GLN A 15 23.75 -34.74 24.03
C GLN A 15 24.32 -36.16 24.15
N PHE A 16 23.69 -37.02 24.96
CA PHE A 16 24.10 -38.41 25.11
C PHE A 16 24.09 -39.15 23.76
N PHE A 17 22.97 -39.10 23.03
CA PHE A 17 22.86 -39.79 21.74
C PHE A 17 23.77 -39.18 20.66
N MET A 18 24.00 -37.87 20.68
CA MET A 18 24.97 -37.22 19.79
C MET A 18 26.38 -37.75 20.03
N VAL A 19 26.80 -37.88 21.29
CA VAL A 19 28.11 -38.46 21.62
C VAL A 19 28.16 -39.94 21.28
N LYS A 20 27.11 -40.72 21.56
CA LYS A 20 27.06 -42.16 21.21
C LYS A 20 27.06 -42.44 19.71
N ARG A 21 26.66 -41.48 18.88
CA ARG A 21 26.83 -41.55 17.42
C ARG A 21 28.31 -41.57 17.00
N THR A 22 29.24 -41.18 17.88
CA THR A 22 30.70 -41.25 17.64
C THR A 22 31.37 -42.50 18.20
N HIS A 23 30.58 -43.46 18.73
CA HIS A 23 31.10 -44.65 19.38
C HIS A 23 31.89 -45.56 18.43
N VAL A 24 32.89 -46.30 18.95
CA VAL A 24 33.77 -47.17 18.14
C VAL A 24 32.98 -48.31 17.48
N ARG A 25 32.01 -48.90 18.21
CA ARG A 25 31.13 -49.97 17.71
C ARG A 25 30.01 -49.45 16.81
N THR A 26 29.87 -50.06 15.63
CA THR A 26 28.87 -49.75 14.61
C THR A 26 27.43 -49.90 15.11
N GLU A 27 27.14 -50.95 15.88
CA GLU A 27 25.78 -51.26 16.34
C GLU A 27 25.25 -50.15 17.27
N VAL A 28 26.13 -49.65 18.14
CA VAL A 28 25.81 -48.55 19.06
C VAL A 28 25.56 -47.25 18.30
N ARG A 29 26.30 -47.00 17.21
CA ARG A 29 26.12 -45.79 16.38
C ARG A 29 24.79 -45.79 15.65
N GLU A 30 24.40 -46.91 15.04
CA GLU A 30 23.13 -47.02 14.32
C GLU A 30 21.94 -46.89 15.29
N GLU A 31 22.01 -47.51 16.46
CA GLU A 31 20.94 -47.38 17.46
C GLU A 31 20.83 -45.94 18.00
N ALA A 32 21.97 -45.30 18.30
CA ALA A 32 21.99 -43.90 18.70
C ALA A 32 21.42 -42.97 17.61
N LYS A 33 21.69 -43.27 16.33
CA LYS A 33 21.11 -42.55 15.19
C LYS A 33 19.60 -42.71 15.10
N CYS A 34 19.06 -43.91 15.34
CA CYS A 34 17.60 -44.15 15.40
C CYS A 34 16.94 -43.33 16.51
N TYR A 35 17.50 -43.37 17.73
CA TYR A 35 16.98 -42.57 18.84
C TYR A 35 17.06 -41.07 18.58
N LEU A 36 18.17 -40.60 18.03
CA LEU A 36 18.35 -39.20 17.70
C LEU A 36 17.35 -38.74 16.61
N HIS A 37 17.12 -39.57 15.60
CA HIS A 37 16.14 -39.30 14.56
C HIS A 37 14.72 -39.23 15.13
N SER A 38 14.36 -40.12 16.06
CA SER A 38 13.08 -40.07 16.75
C SER A 38 12.91 -38.80 17.60
N LEU A 39 13.96 -38.43 18.34
CA LEU A 39 13.97 -37.25 19.22
C LEU A 39 13.89 -35.93 18.43
N LEU A 40 14.61 -35.87 17.31
CA LEU A 40 14.71 -34.72 16.41
C LEU A 40 13.72 -34.77 15.24
N SER A 41 12.71 -35.64 15.29
CA SER A 41 11.65 -35.62 14.30
C SER A 41 10.84 -34.32 14.44
N GLN A 42 10.40 -33.74 13.33
CA GLN A 42 9.64 -32.47 13.32
C GLN A 42 8.35 -32.53 14.16
N ASN A 43 7.83 -33.73 14.44
CA ASN A 43 6.62 -33.93 15.25
C ASN A 43 6.91 -34.25 16.72
N ALA A 44 8.18 -34.40 17.13
CA ALA A 44 8.56 -34.74 18.50
C ALA A 44 9.00 -33.50 19.31
N PHE A 45 10.24 -33.05 19.14
CA PHE A 45 10.85 -31.96 19.91
C PHE A 45 11.66 -30.97 19.04
N PRO A 46 10.98 -30.14 18.21
CA PRO A 46 11.64 -29.18 17.32
C PRO A 46 12.53 -28.17 18.06
N ASN A 47 12.16 -27.84 19.31
CA ASN A 47 12.91 -26.91 20.16
C ASN A 47 14.35 -27.37 20.47
N LEU A 48 14.69 -28.64 20.27
CA LEU A 48 16.04 -29.15 20.46
C LEU A 48 16.99 -28.72 19.32
N PHE A 49 16.47 -28.48 18.11
CA PHE A 49 17.30 -28.00 16.99
C PHE A 49 17.91 -26.62 17.25
N CYS A 50 17.17 -25.76 17.94
CA CYS A 50 17.59 -24.40 18.26
C CYS A 50 18.04 -24.24 19.72
N ASN A 51 18.35 -25.35 20.41
CA ASN A 51 18.89 -25.28 21.76
C ASN A 51 20.38 -24.91 21.70
N PRO A 52 20.82 -23.83 22.38
CA PRO A 52 22.22 -23.38 22.36
C PRO A 52 23.20 -24.48 22.75
N VAL A 53 22.93 -25.20 23.84
CA VAL A 53 23.79 -26.26 24.38
C VAL A 53 23.97 -27.41 23.38
N ILE A 54 22.92 -27.76 22.65
CA ILE A 54 22.97 -28.82 21.63
C ILE A 54 23.79 -28.38 20.42
N ILE A 55 23.59 -27.14 19.95
CA ILE A 55 24.36 -26.55 18.85
C ILE A 55 25.85 -26.47 19.22
N GLU A 56 26.17 -26.03 20.44
CA GLU A 56 27.54 -26.00 20.97
C GLU A 56 28.15 -27.41 21.03
N THR A 57 27.39 -28.39 21.53
CA THR A 57 27.81 -29.80 21.58
C THR A 57 28.10 -30.34 20.17
N LEU A 58 27.27 -30.02 19.17
CA LEU A 58 27.48 -30.41 17.77
C LEU A 58 28.82 -29.88 17.24
N MET A 59 29.09 -28.59 17.44
CA MET A 59 30.32 -27.94 16.99
C MET A 59 31.56 -28.51 17.69
N ASN A 60 31.46 -28.72 19.01
CA ASN A 60 32.53 -29.31 19.81
C ASN A 60 32.88 -30.73 19.33
N ILE A 61 31.87 -31.58 19.04
CA ILE A 61 32.10 -32.94 18.55
C ILE A 61 32.78 -32.92 17.17
N ILE A 62 32.32 -32.08 16.23
CA ILE A 62 32.95 -31.96 14.90
C ILE A 62 34.41 -31.53 15.04
N ASN A 63 34.72 -30.61 15.95
CA ASN A 63 36.08 -30.15 16.18
C ASN A 63 36.98 -31.26 16.75
N ILE A 64 36.48 -32.02 17.73
CA ILE A 64 37.21 -33.16 18.32
C ILE A 64 37.47 -34.25 17.27
N LEU A 65 36.48 -34.57 16.42
CA LEU A 65 36.64 -35.53 15.34
C LEU A 65 37.64 -35.04 14.28
N SER A 66 37.64 -33.74 13.95
CA SER A 66 38.62 -33.15 13.05
C SER A 66 40.04 -33.24 13.63
N TYR A 67 40.20 -32.97 14.93
CA TYR A 67 41.48 -33.09 15.63
C TYR A 67 42.03 -34.52 15.56
N SER A 68 41.15 -35.53 15.64
CA SER A 68 41.55 -36.94 15.51
C SER A 68 42.17 -37.31 14.16
N LEU A 69 41.92 -36.51 13.11
CA LEU A 69 42.50 -36.73 11.78
C LEU A 69 43.92 -36.17 11.66
N SER A 70 44.25 -35.12 12.43
CA SER A 70 45.58 -34.49 12.43
C SER A 70 46.63 -35.20 13.30
N GLU A 71 46.24 -36.18 14.11
CA GLU A 71 47.18 -36.95 14.92
C GLU A 71 47.65 -38.24 14.22
N ASP A 72 48.93 -38.26 13.82
CA ASP A 72 49.59 -39.39 13.17
C ASP A 72 50.00 -40.53 14.14
N ASN A 73 50.04 -40.28 15.47
CA ASN A 73 50.63 -41.19 16.47
C ASN A 73 49.64 -41.71 17.54
N LEU A 74 48.48 -42.21 17.14
CA LEU A 74 47.46 -42.72 18.07
C LEU A 74 47.76 -44.11 18.68
N HIS A 75 48.78 -44.82 18.21
CA HIS A 75 49.12 -46.18 18.68
C HIS A 75 49.69 -46.28 20.10
N LYS A 76 49.89 -45.17 20.83
CA LYS A 76 50.48 -45.19 22.19
C LYS A 76 49.52 -44.79 23.34
N VAL A 77 48.33 -44.24 23.07
CA VAL A 77 47.39 -43.81 24.12
C VAL A 77 45.95 -44.02 23.64
N ILE A 78 45.14 -44.76 24.41
CA ILE A 78 43.67 -44.71 24.24
C ILE A 78 43.23 -43.31 24.66
N ALA A 79 43.18 -42.37 23.71
CA ALA A 79 42.83 -40.99 23.98
C ALA A 79 41.31 -40.86 24.14
N HIS A 80 40.84 -40.80 25.39
CA HIS A 80 39.48 -40.38 25.71
C HIS A 80 39.43 -38.86 25.75
N HIS A 81 38.84 -38.23 24.72
CA HIS A 81 38.67 -36.78 24.68
C HIS A 81 37.34 -36.38 25.32
N ARG A 82 37.40 -35.56 26.36
CA ARG A 82 36.20 -34.99 26.97
C ARG A 82 35.55 -34.00 26.02
N VAL A 83 34.23 -34.12 25.84
CA VAL A 83 33.46 -33.13 25.09
C VAL A 83 33.17 -31.95 26.03
N PRO A 84 33.58 -30.71 25.70
CA PRO A 84 33.34 -29.51 26.51
C PRO A 84 31.87 -29.38 26.92
N ASP A 85 31.63 -28.88 28.13
CA ASP A 85 30.30 -28.67 28.73
C ASP A 85 29.43 -29.94 28.85
N THR A 86 30.06 -31.12 28.76
CA THR A 86 29.41 -32.40 29.02
C THR A 86 30.24 -33.28 29.97
N ASN A 87 29.59 -34.33 30.48
CA ASN A 87 30.24 -35.40 31.25
C ASN A 87 30.65 -36.59 30.36
N TYR A 88 30.61 -36.45 29.04
CA TYR A 88 30.86 -37.54 28.10
C TYR A 88 32.24 -37.42 27.43
N THR A 89 32.81 -38.57 27.05
CA THR A 89 34.08 -38.66 26.33
C THR A 89 33.91 -39.38 24.99
N ILE A 90 34.72 -39.01 24.01
CA ILE A 90 34.83 -39.66 22.70
C ILE A 90 36.11 -40.48 22.69
N GLN A 91 36.00 -41.74 22.28
CA GLN A 91 37.14 -42.63 22.04
C GLN A 91 37.44 -42.65 20.54
N PHE A 92 38.69 -42.41 20.16
CA PHE A 92 39.10 -42.41 18.76
C PHE A 92 39.19 -43.83 18.19
N ILE A 93 38.90 -43.94 16.89
CA ILE A 93 39.02 -45.20 16.13
C ILE A 93 40.47 -45.35 15.66
N ASP A 94 41.01 -46.57 15.70
CA ASP A 94 42.43 -46.86 15.50
C ASP A 94 42.92 -46.52 14.07
N THR A 95 42.07 -46.69 13.06
CA THR A 95 42.44 -46.49 11.65
C THR A 95 42.01 -45.11 11.14
N HIS A 96 42.94 -44.36 10.51
CA HIS A 96 42.68 -43.05 9.91
C HIS A 96 41.47 -43.06 8.95
N GLU A 97 41.35 -44.08 8.10
CA GLU A 97 40.24 -44.22 7.14
C GLU A 97 38.86 -44.25 7.81
N LYS A 98 38.69 -45.06 8.87
CA LYS A 98 37.44 -45.10 9.65
C LYS A 98 37.19 -43.81 10.44
N ARG A 99 38.25 -43.11 10.88
CA ARG A 99 38.09 -41.78 11.51
C ARG A 99 37.57 -40.77 10.49
N LEU A 100 38.08 -40.79 9.26
CA LEU A 100 37.64 -39.92 8.17
C LEU A 100 36.19 -40.22 7.76
N GLU A 101 35.82 -41.50 7.66
CA GLU A 101 34.44 -41.92 7.40
C GLU A 101 33.48 -41.42 8.49
N LEU A 102 33.84 -41.60 9.76
CA LEU A 102 33.03 -41.13 10.89
C LEU A 102 32.91 -39.59 10.91
N PHE A 103 34.01 -38.88 10.66
CA PHE A 103 34.03 -37.42 10.55
C PHE A 103 33.07 -36.95 9.46
N ASN A 104 33.18 -37.50 8.24
CA ASN A 104 32.32 -37.14 7.11
C ASN A 104 30.83 -37.45 7.41
N ALA A 105 30.54 -38.61 8.00
CA ALA A 105 29.18 -38.98 8.39
C ALA A 105 28.58 -38.04 9.45
N PHE A 106 29.39 -37.58 10.41
CA PHE A 106 28.95 -36.64 11.44
C PHE A 106 28.81 -35.22 10.91
N VAL A 107 29.68 -34.78 10.00
CA VAL A 107 29.55 -33.49 9.29
C VAL A 107 28.27 -33.46 8.44
N ALA A 108 27.93 -34.56 7.75
CA ALA A 108 26.67 -34.67 7.01
C ALA A 108 25.44 -34.58 7.94
N PHE A 109 25.52 -35.19 9.12
CA PHE A 109 24.48 -35.04 10.15
C PHE A 109 24.39 -33.58 10.64
N GLY A 110 25.51 -32.93 10.93
CA GLY A 110 25.55 -31.53 11.34
C GLY A 110 24.96 -30.58 10.30
N ARG A 111 25.16 -30.87 9.01
CA ARG A 111 24.52 -30.14 7.91
C ARG A 111 23.00 -30.23 7.97
N MET A 112 22.47 -31.46 7.99
CA MET A 112 21.03 -31.71 8.08
C MET A 112 20.43 -31.05 9.33
N PHE A 113 21.13 -31.15 10.48
CA PHE A 113 20.69 -30.53 11.73
C PHE A 113 20.58 -29.01 11.60
N THR A 114 21.60 -28.37 11.02
CA THR A 114 21.66 -26.91 10.85
C THR A 114 20.60 -26.42 9.88
N GLU A 115 20.38 -27.12 8.77
CA GLU A 115 19.33 -26.79 7.80
C GLU A 115 17.95 -26.84 8.46
N GLN A 116 17.65 -27.85 9.26
CA GLN A 116 16.39 -27.93 10.02
C GLN A 116 16.28 -26.82 11.08
N ALA A 117 17.35 -26.52 11.80
CA ALA A 117 17.37 -25.45 12.80
C ALA A 117 17.09 -24.07 12.17
N LEU A 118 17.70 -23.79 11.00
CA LEU A 118 17.49 -22.54 10.25
C LEU A 118 16.11 -22.44 9.60
N MET A 119 15.42 -23.56 9.38
CA MET A 119 14.00 -23.55 8.98
C MET A 119 13.08 -23.16 10.15
N ILE A 120 13.45 -23.47 11.39
CA ILE A 120 12.66 -23.20 12.59
C ILE A 120 12.89 -21.76 13.09
N SER A 121 14.15 -21.37 13.30
CA SER A 121 14.50 -20.00 13.71
C SER A 121 15.90 -19.63 13.23
N GLN A 122 15.97 -18.72 12.26
CA GLN A 122 17.24 -18.19 11.79
C GLN A 122 17.89 -17.29 12.84
N THR A 123 17.09 -16.45 13.48
CA THR A 123 17.54 -15.44 14.44
C THR A 123 18.23 -16.10 15.64
N LEU A 124 17.61 -17.15 16.19
CA LEU A 124 18.15 -17.85 17.35
C LEU A 124 19.41 -18.64 17.00
N VAL A 125 19.43 -19.36 15.87
CA VAL A 125 20.60 -20.14 15.42
C VAL A 125 21.79 -19.23 15.14
N LYS A 126 21.57 -18.11 14.43
CA LYS A 126 22.61 -17.07 14.21
C LYS A 126 23.18 -16.59 15.54
N SER A 127 22.31 -16.25 16.49
CA SER A 127 22.70 -15.78 17.82
C SER A 127 23.48 -16.83 18.63
N CYS A 128 23.09 -18.10 18.57
CA CYS A 128 23.82 -19.21 19.21
C CYS A 128 25.24 -19.35 18.67
N ILE A 129 25.41 -19.29 17.35
CA ILE A 129 26.72 -19.41 16.70
C ILE A 129 27.59 -18.21 17.07
N GLN A 130 27.05 -16.99 17.03
CA GLN A 130 27.79 -15.78 17.44
C GLN A 130 28.22 -15.87 18.92
N GLN A 131 27.32 -16.27 19.83
CA GLN A 131 27.65 -16.42 21.26
C GLN A 131 28.75 -17.47 21.49
N TYR A 132 28.72 -18.58 20.76
CA TYR A 132 29.75 -19.60 20.86
C TYR A 132 31.12 -19.09 20.36
N MET A 133 31.16 -18.24 19.33
CA MET A 133 32.40 -17.58 18.90
C MET A 133 33.01 -16.76 20.03
N PHE A 134 32.21 -15.95 20.74
CA PHE A 134 32.67 -15.18 21.90
C PHE A 134 33.22 -16.06 23.03
N LYS A 135 32.51 -17.15 23.37
CA LYS A 135 32.99 -18.11 24.40
C LYS A 135 34.37 -18.67 24.07
N LEU A 136 34.64 -18.95 22.78
CA LEU A 136 35.94 -19.46 22.33
C LEU A 136 37.06 -18.42 22.46
N GLU A 137 36.76 -17.14 22.20
CA GLU A 137 37.71 -16.03 22.31
C GLU A 137 38.08 -15.72 23.76
N GLN A 138 37.13 -15.84 24.69
CA GLN A 138 37.38 -15.62 26.12
C GLN A 138 38.14 -16.79 26.78
N GLY A 139 37.84 -18.04 26.38
CA GLY A 139 38.41 -19.25 27.00
C GLY A 139 39.89 -19.52 26.67
N LYS A 140 40.43 -18.90 25.61
CA LYS A 140 41.85 -18.94 25.24
C LYS A 140 42.18 -17.55 24.72
N ARG A 141 43.06 -16.79 25.38
CA ARG A 141 43.62 -15.51 24.89
C ARG A 141 44.45 -15.71 23.59
N ASN A 142 43.86 -16.31 22.56
CA ASN A 142 44.51 -16.79 21.37
C ASN A 142 43.52 -16.76 20.20
N SER A 143 43.63 -15.73 19.36
CA SER A 143 42.76 -15.52 18.18
C SER A 143 42.76 -16.69 17.19
N ASP A 144 43.76 -17.57 17.26
CA ASP A 144 43.86 -18.78 16.43
C ASP A 144 42.83 -19.85 16.81
N ALA A 145 42.26 -19.82 18.03
CA ALA A 145 41.28 -20.80 18.48
C ALA A 145 39.99 -20.77 17.63
N VAL A 146 39.50 -19.59 17.25
CA VAL A 146 38.33 -19.43 16.37
C VAL A 146 38.66 -19.87 14.95
N ARG A 147 39.85 -19.47 14.44
CA ARG A 147 40.30 -19.79 13.06
C ARG A 147 40.49 -21.28 12.83
N GLN A 148 40.93 -22.02 13.85
CA GLN A 148 41.23 -23.45 13.76
C GLN A 148 40.03 -24.34 14.14
N HIS A 149 38.93 -23.78 14.64
CA HIS A 149 37.78 -24.56 15.12
C HIS A 149 36.95 -25.12 13.95
N LYS A 150 37.18 -26.38 13.57
CA LYS A 150 36.55 -26.96 12.37
C LYS A 150 35.03 -27.04 12.46
N GLY A 151 34.48 -27.29 13.66
CA GLY A 151 33.04 -27.31 13.88
C GLY A 151 32.36 -25.97 13.63
N LEU A 152 33.03 -24.86 13.96
CA LEU A 152 32.52 -23.52 13.75
C LEU A 152 32.57 -23.16 12.26
N HIS A 153 33.69 -23.47 11.58
CA HIS A 153 33.82 -23.27 10.14
C HIS A 153 32.72 -24.00 9.35
N VAL A 154 32.41 -25.24 9.74
CA VAL A 154 31.35 -26.05 9.10
C VAL A 154 29.98 -25.37 9.26
N MET A 155 29.62 -24.94 10.47
CA MET A 155 28.36 -24.22 10.70
C MET A 155 28.31 -22.88 9.95
N TRP A 156 29.43 -22.17 9.89
CA TRP A 156 29.55 -20.88 9.20
C TRP A 156 29.42 -21.01 7.67
N GLU A 157 30.04 -22.04 7.08
CA GLU A 157 29.89 -22.40 5.67
C GLU A 157 28.43 -22.72 5.34
N TYR A 158 27.73 -23.40 6.23
CA TYR A 158 26.32 -23.73 6.05
C TYR A 158 25.38 -22.53 6.22
N LEU A 159 25.64 -21.63 7.17
CA LEU A 159 24.93 -20.35 7.24
C LEU A 159 25.07 -19.56 5.93
N SER A 160 26.29 -19.49 5.39
CA SER A 160 26.57 -18.82 4.12
C SER A 160 25.87 -19.50 2.94
N THR A 161 25.75 -20.84 2.97
CA THR A 161 25.14 -21.61 1.88
C THR A 161 23.62 -21.66 1.95
N TYR A 162 23.03 -21.74 3.14
CA TYR A 162 21.58 -21.73 3.35
C TYR A 162 20.96 -20.39 2.93
N SER A 163 21.67 -19.29 3.20
CA SER A 163 21.30 -17.96 2.68
C SER A 163 21.19 -17.96 1.14
N LYS A 164 22.02 -18.75 0.42
CA LYS A 164 21.92 -18.90 -1.05
C LYS A 164 20.69 -19.71 -1.50
N THR A 165 20.17 -20.62 -0.69
CA THR A 165 19.06 -21.52 -1.06
C THR A 165 17.67 -20.98 -0.73
N VAL A 166 17.53 -20.18 0.33
CA VAL A 166 16.26 -19.50 0.65
C VAL A 166 15.88 -18.54 -0.49
N ASP A 167 16.86 -17.93 -1.15
CA ASP A 167 16.66 -17.07 -2.31
C ASP A 167 16.43 -17.81 -3.65
N ALA A 168 16.84 -19.08 -3.72
CA ALA A 168 16.52 -19.95 -4.86
C ALA A 168 15.06 -20.45 -4.77
N ASN A 169 14.59 -20.81 -3.56
CA ASN A 169 13.21 -21.20 -3.32
C ASN A 169 12.24 -20.00 -3.18
N SER A 170 12.75 -18.78 -3.01
CA SER A 170 11.94 -17.55 -3.15
C SER A 170 11.73 -17.13 -4.62
N GLY A 171 12.34 -17.84 -5.57
CA GLY A 171 12.13 -17.71 -7.02
C GLY A 171 12.75 -16.44 -7.58
N SER A 172 14.08 -16.33 -7.56
CA SER A 172 14.81 -15.21 -8.13
C SER A 172 15.11 -15.41 -9.63
N GLY A 173 14.23 -14.86 -10.47
CA GLY A 173 14.59 -14.46 -11.83
C GLY A 173 15.12 -13.03 -11.80
N GLY A 174 16.40 -12.84 -11.48
CA GLY A 174 17.04 -11.53 -11.63
C GLY A 174 18.09 -11.16 -10.58
N SER A 175 19.35 -11.19 -11.02
CA SER A 175 20.53 -10.48 -10.50
C SER A 175 21.30 -11.06 -9.30
N LYS A 176 22.58 -11.36 -9.58
CA LYS A 176 23.70 -11.74 -8.71
C LYS A 176 24.00 -10.81 -7.52
N LEU A 177 23.15 -9.81 -7.20
CA LEU A 177 23.42 -8.80 -6.18
C LEU A 177 22.80 -9.10 -4.80
N TYR A 178 21.66 -9.79 -4.73
CA TYR A 178 20.97 -10.07 -3.45
C TYR A 178 21.64 -11.15 -2.59
N TYR A 179 22.53 -11.93 -3.20
CA TYR A 179 23.33 -13.00 -2.57
C TYR A 179 24.23 -12.54 -1.39
N ARG A 180 24.21 -11.25 -1.02
CA ARG A 180 25.05 -10.61 0.00
C ARG A 180 24.31 -10.06 1.22
N THR A 181 22.99 -9.87 1.22
CA THR A 181 22.32 -9.08 2.28
C THR A 181 22.19 -9.83 3.61
N ASP A 182 21.61 -11.03 3.65
CA ASP A 182 21.39 -11.78 4.91
C ASP A 182 22.70 -12.15 5.65
N PHE A 183 23.78 -12.35 4.88
CA PHE A 183 25.12 -12.58 5.41
C PHE A 183 25.79 -11.26 5.84
N ALA A 184 25.60 -10.17 5.09
CA ALA A 184 26.06 -8.85 5.52
C ALA A 184 25.38 -8.45 6.83
N ASP A 185 24.07 -8.65 6.99
CA ASP A 185 23.33 -8.36 8.22
C ASP A 185 23.86 -9.18 9.39
N TYR A 186 24.19 -10.45 9.16
CA TYR A 186 24.84 -11.29 10.17
C TYR A 186 26.21 -10.75 10.59
N MET A 187 27.03 -10.31 9.62
CA MET A 187 28.35 -9.74 9.89
C MET A 187 28.27 -8.37 10.56
N ILE A 188 27.30 -7.54 10.20
CA ILE A 188 27.02 -6.25 10.84
C ILE A 188 26.64 -6.51 12.30
N SER A 189 25.65 -7.38 12.55
CA SER A 189 25.22 -7.76 13.90
C SER A 189 26.39 -8.34 14.73
N LEU A 190 27.24 -9.19 14.13
CA LEU A 190 28.44 -9.71 14.80
C LEU A 190 29.42 -8.59 15.17
N SER A 191 29.65 -7.62 14.26
CA SER A 191 30.54 -6.49 14.51
C SER A 191 30.01 -5.56 15.60
N GLU A 192 28.70 -5.29 15.63
CA GLU A 192 28.04 -4.48 16.66
C GLU A 192 28.12 -5.17 18.03
N ARG A 193 27.91 -6.49 18.09
CA ARG A 193 28.11 -7.30 19.32
C ARG A 193 29.54 -7.24 19.80
N ASN A 194 30.53 -7.44 18.90
CA ASN A 194 31.95 -7.40 19.26
C ASN A 194 32.34 -6.04 19.85
N ALA A 195 31.88 -4.95 19.23
CA ALA A 195 32.13 -3.60 19.73
C ALA A 195 31.48 -3.36 21.10
N ALA A 196 30.26 -3.87 21.32
CA ALA A 196 29.56 -3.75 22.59
C ALA A 196 30.20 -4.58 23.71
N VAL A 197 30.64 -5.81 23.43
CA VAL A 197 31.38 -6.63 24.40
C VAL A 197 32.71 -5.97 24.74
N GLY A 198 33.47 -5.50 23.75
CA GLY A 198 34.73 -4.78 23.97
C GLY A 198 34.54 -3.49 24.80
N PHE A 199 33.40 -2.81 24.65
CA PHE A 199 33.04 -1.68 25.52
C PHE A 199 32.87 -2.12 26.98
N VAL A 200 32.17 -3.24 27.23
CA VAL A 200 31.97 -3.76 28.60
C VAL A 200 33.27 -4.27 29.22
N GLU A 201 34.09 -5.01 28.45
CA GLU A 201 35.41 -5.47 28.92
C GLU A 201 36.37 -4.32 29.24
N GLY A 202 36.17 -3.16 28.61
CA GLY A 202 36.92 -1.92 28.88
C GLY A 202 36.43 -1.13 30.11
N LEU A 203 35.28 -1.47 30.72
CA LEU A 203 34.75 -0.77 31.88
C LEU A 203 35.49 -1.19 33.16
N VAL A 204 35.90 -0.19 33.96
CA VAL A 204 36.42 -0.43 35.31
C VAL A 204 35.25 -0.75 36.26
N ARG A 205 35.42 -1.72 37.17
CA ARG A 205 34.37 -2.26 38.07
C ARG A 205 33.53 -1.19 38.81
N ASN A 206 34.09 -0.03 39.13
CA ASN A 206 33.37 1.05 39.86
C ASN A 206 32.50 1.97 38.98
N ASP A 207 32.60 1.89 37.64
CA ASP A 207 31.92 2.81 36.71
C ASP A 207 30.68 2.20 36.03
N TYR A 208 30.34 0.94 36.31
CA TYR A 208 29.28 0.21 35.60
C TYR A 208 27.90 0.88 35.68
N ARG A 209 27.49 1.36 36.87
CA ARG A 209 26.19 2.06 37.03
C ARG A 209 26.15 3.41 36.31
N THR A 210 27.27 4.14 36.29
CA THR A 210 27.39 5.42 35.59
C THR A 210 27.34 5.21 34.07
N ALA A 211 28.06 4.20 33.57
CA ALA A 211 28.02 3.80 32.18
C ALA A 211 26.62 3.33 31.76
N LEU A 212 25.93 2.55 32.61
CA LEU A 212 24.56 2.10 32.34
C LEU A 212 23.60 3.28 32.20
N LYS A 213 23.71 4.27 33.09
CA LYS A 213 22.93 5.50 33.02
C LYS A 213 23.21 6.26 31.73
N GLN A 214 24.48 6.44 31.38
CA GLN A 214 24.87 7.12 30.13
C GLN A 214 24.30 6.43 28.89
N VAL A 215 24.38 5.09 28.82
CA VAL A 215 23.85 4.32 27.69
C VAL A 215 22.33 4.49 27.57
N LYS A 216 21.60 4.52 28.69
CA LYS A 216 20.16 4.81 28.69
C LYS A 216 19.86 6.23 28.23
N ASP A 217 20.59 7.21 28.77
CA ASP A 217 20.45 8.61 28.39
C ASP A 217 20.72 8.80 26.88
N ASP A 218 21.75 8.17 26.31
CA ASP A 218 22.06 8.21 24.88
C ASP A 218 20.87 7.75 24.01
N MET A 219 20.20 6.67 24.41
CA MET A 219 19.00 6.18 23.72
C MET A 219 17.84 7.18 23.81
N GLU A 220 17.58 7.77 24.97
CA GLU A 220 16.52 8.76 25.14
C GLU A 220 16.80 10.06 24.37
N HIS A 221 18.05 10.52 24.34
CA HIS A 221 18.48 11.67 23.54
C HIS A 221 18.32 11.40 22.05
N ALA A 222 18.66 10.22 21.56
CA ALA A 222 18.47 9.85 20.15
C ALA A 222 16.98 9.89 19.75
N ILE A 223 16.09 9.38 20.61
CA ILE A 223 14.63 9.47 20.42
C ILE A 223 14.19 10.95 20.34
N HIS A 224 14.58 11.77 21.32
CA HIS A 224 14.17 13.17 21.39
C HIS A 224 14.66 13.98 20.17
N ASN A 225 15.94 13.85 19.82
CA ASN A 225 16.57 14.56 18.70
C ASN A 225 15.92 14.20 17.36
N ARG A 226 15.59 12.93 17.16
CA ARG A 226 14.89 12.46 15.96
C ARG A 226 13.48 13.03 15.87
N MET A 227 12.71 12.98 16.96
CA MET A 227 11.36 13.54 16.99
C MET A 227 11.34 15.04 16.69
N SER A 228 12.24 15.80 17.35
CA SER A 228 12.40 17.25 17.11
C SER A 228 12.78 17.56 15.65
N SER A 229 13.67 16.76 15.06
CA SER A 229 14.08 16.92 13.66
C SER A 229 12.94 16.61 12.68
N LEU A 230 12.12 15.60 12.96
CA LEU A 230 10.93 15.27 12.16
C LEU A 230 9.90 16.42 12.17
N ASP A 231 9.65 17.01 13.34
CA ASP A 231 8.67 18.10 13.46
C ASP A 231 9.17 19.37 12.77
N LYS A 232 10.46 19.69 12.90
CA LYS A 232 11.10 20.76 12.12
C LYS A 232 10.96 20.50 10.62
N PHE A 233 11.20 19.28 10.14
CA PHE A 233 11.05 18.96 8.72
C PHE A 233 9.62 19.03 8.22
N LYS A 234 8.64 18.55 8.97
CA LYS A 234 7.22 18.70 8.60
C LYS A 234 6.86 20.19 8.48
N SER A 235 7.32 21.02 9.41
CA SER A 235 7.12 22.48 9.35
C SER A 235 7.85 23.12 8.15
N LEU A 236 9.05 22.64 7.83
CA LEU A 236 9.85 23.09 6.71
C LEU A 236 9.27 22.64 5.38
N GLN A 237 8.81 21.39 5.22
CA GLN A 237 8.09 20.95 4.02
C GLN A 237 6.82 21.76 3.80
N GLN A 238 6.08 22.05 4.88
CA GLN A 238 4.91 22.93 4.81
C GLN A 238 5.28 24.36 4.35
N ARG A 239 6.47 24.86 4.71
CA ARG A 239 7.04 26.14 4.23
C ARG A 239 7.66 26.07 2.83
N ARG A 240 8.34 24.99 2.48
CA ARG A 240 9.00 24.72 1.18
C ARG A 240 7.98 24.49 0.08
N ARG A 241 6.78 24.01 0.43
CA ARG A 241 5.61 24.02 -0.45
C ARG A 241 5.16 25.42 -0.88
N ARG A 242 5.60 26.48 -0.18
CA ARG A 242 5.44 27.89 -0.61
C ARG A 242 6.62 28.41 -1.44
N MET A 243 7.73 27.68 -1.53
CA MET A 243 8.96 28.11 -2.19
C MET A 243 9.64 26.94 -2.89
N SER A 244 9.47 26.87 -4.21
CA SER A 244 10.19 25.93 -5.09
C SER A 244 11.69 26.24 -5.11
N ILE A 245 12.45 25.86 -4.08
CA ILE A 245 13.92 26.04 -4.03
C ILE A 245 14.66 24.84 -3.39
N VAL A 246 15.79 24.54 -4.03
CA VAL A 246 16.91 23.61 -3.76
C VAL A 246 17.43 23.66 -2.30
N ALA A 247 18.05 22.58 -1.82
CA ALA A 247 18.42 22.33 -0.42
C ALA A 247 19.53 23.25 0.12
N PRO A 248 19.53 23.60 1.43
CA PRO A 248 20.60 24.35 2.05
C PRO A 248 21.83 23.48 2.30
N VAL A 249 23.00 24.11 2.25
CA VAL A 249 24.33 23.51 2.25
C VAL A 249 25.03 23.76 3.60
N ASN A 250 25.84 22.82 4.10
CA ASN A 250 26.61 22.99 5.34
C ASN A 250 27.94 23.76 5.15
N ASP A 251 28.67 24.03 6.23
CA ASP A 251 29.96 24.77 6.27
C ASP A 251 31.10 24.15 5.43
N LYS A 252 30.86 22.97 4.81
CA LYS A 252 31.78 22.29 3.88
C LYS A 252 31.30 22.27 2.43
N GLY A 253 30.19 22.94 2.11
CA GLY A 253 29.68 22.96 0.74
C GLY A 253 28.90 21.70 0.32
N ILE A 254 28.51 20.82 1.25
CA ILE A 254 27.76 19.59 0.95
C ILE A 254 26.41 19.60 1.68
N ALA A 255 25.29 19.57 0.94
CA ALA A 255 23.98 19.36 1.53
C ALA A 255 23.86 17.90 1.98
N LEU A 256 23.95 17.63 3.29
CA LEU A 256 23.51 16.33 3.82
C LEU A 256 21.98 16.28 3.75
N ASP A 257 21.46 15.24 3.13
CA ASP A 257 20.02 15.05 2.96
C ASP A 257 19.36 14.85 4.34
N PHE A 258 18.09 15.24 4.45
CA PHE A 258 17.32 15.07 5.69
C PHE A 258 17.27 13.60 6.13
N GLU A 259 17.19 12.69 5.16
CA GLU A 259 17.21 11.24 5.39
C GLU A 259 18.53 10.77 6.03
N GLU A 260 19.66 11.32 5.62
CA GLU A 260 20.98 11.00 6.20
C GLU A 260 21.06 11.43 7.67
N ARG A 261 20.48 12.58 8.05
CA ARG A 261 20.43 13.03 9.45
C ARG A 261 19.57 12.12 10.33
N ILE A 262 18.41 11.67 9.83
CA ILE A 262 17.57 10.72 10.57
C ILE A 262 18.31 9.41 10.77
N ALA A 263 18.99 8.92 9.74
CA ALA A 263 19.73 7.65 9.80
C ALA A 263 20.83 7.64 10.87
N ILE A 264 21.47 8.79 11.13
CA ILE A 264 22.47 8.93 12.20
C ILE A 264 21.84 8.64 13.57
N PHE A 265 20.67 9.22 13.88
CA PHE A 265 20.02 8.99 15.18
C PHE A 265 19.59 7.52 15.35
N ASP A 266 19.09 6.88 14.28
CA ASP A 266 18.79 5.45 14.27
C ASP A 266 20.07 4.63 14.57
N SER A 267 21.22 5.00 14.00
CA SER A 267 22.51 4.35 14.26
C SER A 267 23.01 4.56 15.70
N ASP A 268 22.89 5.76 16.26
CA ASP A 268 23.31 6.05 17.63
C ASP A 268 22.50 5.23 18.63
N PHE A 269 21.19 5.15 18.42
CA PHE A 269 20.30 4.31 19.23
C PHE A 269 20.67 2.83 19.15
N ARG A 270 20.92 2.31 17.94
CA ARG A 270 21.35 0.92 17.75
C ARG A 270 22.62 0.60 18.54
N ASN A 271 23.64 1.45 18.45
CA ASN A 271 24.90 1.27 19.17
C ASN A 271 24.69 1.20 20.69
N ALA A 272 23.86 2.08 21.25
CA ALA A 272 23.55 2.09 22.67
C ALA A 272 22.75 0.84 23.10
N LEU A 273 21.83 0.34 22.25
CA LEU A 273 21.06 -0.87 22.50
C LEU A 273 21.94 -2.13 22.60
N PHE A 274 22.93 -2.27 21.72
CA PHE A 274 23.89 -3.38 21.79
C PHE A 274 24.76 -3.29 23.05
N LYS A 275 25.20 -2.09 23.45
CA LYS A 275 25.93 -1.89 24.73
C LYS A 275 25.08 -2.30 25.94
N LEU A 276 23.81 -1.89 26.00
CA LEU A 276 22.90 -2.29 27.07
C LEU A 276 22.75 -3.82 27.14
N THR A 277 22.67 -4.48 25.97
CA THR A 277 22.54 -5.94 25.88
C THR A 277 23.81 -6.65 26.37
N ALA A 278 24.99 -6.17 25.97
CA ALA A 278 26.27 -6.69 26.44
C ALA A 278 26.40 -6.54 27.96
N MET A 279 26.04 -5.38 28.50
CA MET A 279 26.01 -5.13 29.94
C MET A 279 25.10 -6.13 30.65
N LEU A 280 23.88 -6.39 30.14
CA LEU A 280 22.95 -7.35 30.73
C LEU A 280 23.54 -8.77 30.79
N ILE A 281 24.26 -9.18 29.74
CA ILE A 281 24.86 -10.52 29.65
C ILE A 281 26.03 -10.68 30.62
N HIS A 282 26.88 -9.66 30.76
CA HIS A 282 28.08 -9.70 31.62
C HIS A 282 27.86 -9.20 33.06
N ASN A 283 26.62 -8.88 33.45
CA ASN A 283 26.29 -8.36 34.79
C ASN A 283 26.63 -9.32 35.95
N ILE A 284 26.77 -10.64 35.68
CA ILE A 284 27.06 -11.66 36.69
C ILE A 284 28.48 -11.50 37.27
N ASP A 285 29.47 -11.13 36.44
CA ASP A 285 30.89 -11.06 36.84
C ASP A 285 31.20 -9.89 37.80
N HIS A 286 30.26 -8.95 38.00
CA HIS A 286 30.45 -7.75 38.82
C HIS A 286 29.78 -7.81 40.20
N MET A 287 28.93 -8.80 40.46
CA MET A 287 28.15 -8.90 41.72
C MET A 287 28.75 -9.89 42.74
N ASP A 288 29.62 -10.82 42.32
CA ASP A 288 30.00 -11.98 43.14
C ASP A 288 31.08 -11.74 44.23
N ASP A 289 31.71 -10.56 44.29
CA ASP A 289 32.82 -10.33 45.25
C ASP A 289 32.42 -9.56 46.53
N ASN A 290 31.24 -8.92 46.61
CA ASN A 290 30.89 -8.05 47.76
C ASN A 290 29.90 -8.65 48.78
N GLU A 291 29.27 -9.81 48.51
CA GLU A 291 28.33 -10.43 49.46
C GLU A 291 28.83 -11.74 50.11
N ASN A 292 30.02 -12.24 49.74
CA ASN A 292 30.54 -13.53 50.25
C ASN A 292 31.47 -13.43 51.48
N GLU A 293 31.70 -12.24 52.05
CA GLU A 293 32.40 -12.07 53.34
C GLU A 293 31.43 -11.99 54.54
N MET A 294 30.50 -12.93 54.65
CA MET A 294 30.00 -13.37 55.96
C MET A 294 29.18 -14.64 55.79
N THR A 295 29.67 -15.74 56.40
CA THR A 295 29.03 -17.07 56.58
C THR A 295 29.57 -18.25 55.76
N PHE A 296 30.89 -18.38 55.65
CA PHE A 296 31.54 -19.69 55.44
C PHE A 296 31.71 -20.44 56.77
N THR A 297 30.60 -20.90 57.37
CA THR A 297 30.65 -22.02 58.34
C THR A 297 29.26 -22.63 58.48
N THR A 298 28.99 -23.68 57.69
CA THR A 298 28.15 -24.88 57.96
C THR A 298 27.45 -25.39 56.70
N MET A 299 28.22 -25.92 55.75
CA MET A 299 27.68 -26.93 54.83
C MET A 299 27.83 -28.31 55.48
N ASN A 300 26.74 -28.83 56.05
CA ASN A 300 26.33 -30.21 55.87
C ASN A 300 24.92 -30.43 56.40
N SER A 301 24.06 -31.00 55.54
CA SER A 301 22.69 -31.49 55.76
C SER A 301 21.53 -30.46 55.74
N ARG A 302 20.80 -30.41 54.62
CA ARG A 302 19.33 -30.59 54.55
C ARG A 302 18.78 -30.50 53.10
N PRO A 303 17.64 -31.16 52.80
CA PRO A 303 17.11 -31.33 51.46
C PRO A 303 16.17 -30.18 51.04
N TYR A 304 16.14 -29.93 49.72
CA TYR A 304 15.19 -29.14 48.92
C TYR A 304 13.93 -28.64 49.66
N GLY A 305 13.92 -27.34 49.98
CA GLY A 305 12.73 -26.57 50.33
C GLY A 305 12.77 -25.23 49.61
N ASN A 306 11.63 -24.84 49.05
CA ASN A 306 11.28 -23.56 48.42
C ASN A 306 12.22 -22.36 48.69
N ASP A 307 13.17 -22.11 47.80
CA ASP A 307 13.76 -20.79 47.62
C ASP A 307 13.32 -20.25 46.26
N THR A 308 12.51 -19.19 46.30
CA THR A 308 12.34 -18.30 45.15
C THR A 308 13.65 -17.50 45.01
N PRO A 309 14.26 -17.39 43.81
CA PRO A 309 15.50 -16.64 43.68
C PRO A 309 15.21 -15.17 44.02
N LYS A 310 16.02 -14.58 44.91
CA LYS A 310 16.03 -13.12 45.14
C LYS A 310 16.20 -12.42 43.80
N GLU A 311 15.14 -11.77 43.32
CA GLU A 311 15.14 -11.12 42.01
C GLU A 311 16.07 -9.90 42.00
N ASN A 312 17.03 -9.89 41.07
CA ASN A 312 17.99 -8.81 40.91
C ASN A 312 17.29 -7.59 40.28
N VAL A 313 17.06 -6.52 41.06
CA VAL A 313 16.33 -5.30 40.62
C VAL A 313 16.97 -4.66 39.38
N LEU A 314 18.30 -4.73 39.27
CA LEU A 314 19.05 -4.18 38.14
C LEU A 314 18.73 -4.91 36.82
N ASP A 315 18.61 -6.25 36.86
CA ASP A 315 18.30 -7.05 35.68
C ASP A 315 16.89 -6.71 35.15
N ARG A 316 15.91 -6.48 36.03
CA ARG A 316 14.56 -6.04 35.62
C ARG A 316 14.57 -4.67 34.93
N ASP A 317 15.29 -3.70 35.48
CA ASP A 317 15.38 -2.35 34.92
C ASP A 317 16.10 -2.33 33.55
N MET A 318 17.12 -3.18 33.38
CA MET A 318 17.81 -3.36 32.10
C MET A 318 16.92 -4.05 31.06
N VAL A 319 16.22 -5.13 31.43
CA VAL A 319 15.27 -5.82 30.54
C VAL A 319 14.10 -4.91 30.14
N HIS A 320 13.60 -4.10 31.07
CA HIS A 320 12.59 -3.09 30.78
C HIS A 320 13.11 -2.09 29.74
N SER A 321 14.31 -1.53 29.93
CA SER A 321 14.89 -0.58 28.98
C SER A 321 15.14 -1.20 27.60
N LEU A 322 15.61 -2.46 27.58
CA LEU A 322 15.90 -3.25 26.38
C LEU A 322 14.66 -3.51 25.52
N THR A 323 13.48 -3.60 26.13
CA THR A 323 12.22 -3.93 25.44
C THR A 323 11.38 -2.68 25.14
N TRP A 324 11.31 -1.70 26.04
CA TRP A 324 10.44 -0.52 25.90
C TRP A 324 11.03 0.60 25.05
N LEU A 325 12.34 0.87 25.13
CA LEU A 325 12.95 1.98 24.38
C LEU A 325 12.90 1.80 22.85
N PRO A 326 13.19 0.60 22.29
CA PRO A 326 13.11 0.40 20.83
C PRO A 326 11.72 0.70 20.26
N VAL A 327 10.67 0.44 21.05
CA VAL A 327 9.28 0.68 20.67
C VAL A 327 8.86 2.15 20.78
N LYS A 328 9.58 2.98 21.54
CA LYS A 328 9.40 4.44 21.48
C LYS A 328 9.93 5.02 20.16
N MET A 329 10.98 4.43 19.59
CA MET A 329 11.59 4.89 18.34
C MET A 329 10.93 4.28 17.09
N PHE A 330 10.57 3.00 17.17
CA PHE A 330 9.74 2.23 16.25
C PHE A 330 10.05 2.39 14.75
N THR A 331 11.34 2.36 14.39
CA THR A 331 11.80 2.34 12.99
C THR A 331 12.22 0.93 12.58
N THR A 332 12.33 0.68 11.27
CA THR A 332 12.77 -0.63 10.76
C THR A 332 14.17 -0.98 11.25
N SER A 333 15.11 -0.05 11.10
CA SER A 333 16.50 -0.25 11.54
C SER A 333 16.61 -0.52 13.04
N VAL A 334 15.89 0.23 13.88
CA VAL A 334 15.93 0.01 15.34
C VAL A 334 15.28 -1.31 15.73
N MET A 335 14.19 -1.69 15.07
CA MET A 335 13.49 -2.94 15.36
C MET A 335 14.31 -4.18 14.94
N GLU A 336 15.11 -4.08 13.87
CA GLU A 336 16.08 -5.13 13.49
C GLU A 336 17.09 -5.36 14.61
N ALA A 337 17.72 -4.28 15.11
CA ALA A 337 18.64 -4.37 16.24
C ALA A 337 17.96 -4.89 17.50
N ALA A 338 16.71 -4.48 17.78
CA ALA A 338 15.96 -4.94 18.94
C ALA A 338 15.74 -6.46 18.91
N VAL A 339 15.28 -7.00 17.77
CA VAL A 339 15.08 -8.46 17.61
C VAL A 339 16.40 -9.22 17.78
N ASP A 340 17.49 -8.70 17.23
CA ASP A 340 18.83 -9.26 17.40
C ASP A 340 19.28 -9.25 18.86
N CYS A 341 19.12 -8.11 19.55
CA CYS A 341 19.48 -7.92 20.95
C CYS A 341 18.63 -8.80 21.89
N TRP A 342 17.32 -8.92 21.66
CA TRP A 342 16.45 -9.82 22.42
C TRP A 342 16.87 -11.27 22.23
N SER A 343 17.17 -11.67 20.99
CA SER A 343 17.65 -13.03 20.70
C SER A 343 19.04 -13.28 21.29
N TRP A 344 19.89 -12.25 21.40
CA TRP A 344 21.19 -12.34 22.05
C TRP A 344 21.05 -12.49 23.57
N ALA A 345 20.21 -11.67 24.20
CA ALA A 345 19.92 -11.75 25.64
C ALA A 345 19.33 -13.12 26.04
N ILE A 346 18.41 -13.66 25.24
CA ILE A 346 17.81 -15.00 25.48
C ILE A 346 18.86 -16.12 25.41
N VAL A 347 19.83 -16.02 24.47
CA VAL A 347 20.89 -17.02 24.33
C VAL A 347 21.96 -16.86 25.42
N GLY A 348 22.34 -15.63 25.74
CA GLY A 348 23.38 -15.33 26.72
C GLY A 348 22.96 -15.53 28.17
N ARG A 349 21.69 -15.25 28.51
CA ARG A 349 21.11 -15.38 29.86
C ARG A 349 19.76 -16.13 29.80
N PRO A 350 19.73 -17.45 29.55
CA PRO A 350 18.50 -18.22 29.35
C PRO A 350 17.52 -18.18 30.54
N GLU A 351 18.01 -17.90 31.74
CA GLU A 351 17.17 -17.73 32.94
C GLU A 351 16.29 -16.47 32.91
N LEU A 352 16.64 -15.47 32.10
CA LEU A 352 15.86 -14.24 31.91
C LEU A 352 14.84 -14.35 30.77
N GLU A 353 14.80 -15.46 30.04
CA GLU A 353 13.96 -15.65 28.84
C GLU A 353 12.48 -15.34 29.11
N LEU A 354 11.92 -15.84 30.22
CA LEU A 354 10.52 -15.61 30.57
C LEU A 354 10.24 -14.13 30.89
N LEU A 355 11.15 -13.47 31.61
CA LEU A 355 11.04 -12.04 31.96
C LEU A 355 11.10 -11.15 30.71
N ILE A 356 12.01 -11.47 29.77
CA ILE A 356 12.13 -10.74 28.50
C ILE A 356 10.83 -10.87 27.70
N VAL A 357 10.28 -12.08 27.56
CA VAL A 357 9.03 -12.31 26.83
C VAL A 357 7.85 -11.63 27.52
N GLU A 358 7.82 -11.59 28.85
CA GLU A 358 6.82 -10.86 29.62
C GLU A 358 6.84 -9.36 29.35
N GLU A 359 8.01 -8.73 29.38
CA GLU A 359 8.13 -7.30 29.07
C GLU A 359 7.80 -7.02 27.60
N ILE A 360 8.24 -7.86 26.66
CA ILE A 360 7.87 -7.75 25.24
C ILE A 360 6.35 -7.77 25.05
N TYR A 361 5.66 -8.66 25.76
CA TYR A 361 4.20 -8.74 25.73
C TYR A 361 3.54 -7.45 26.25
N LYS A 362 4.01 -6.88 27.37
CA LYS A 362 3.50 -5.60 27.91
C LYS A 362 3.75 -4.43 26.96
N VAL A 363 4.94 -4.38 26.36
CA VAL A 363 5.30 -3.37 25.36
C VAL A 363 4.36 -3.43 24.15
N TRP A 364 4.01 -4.64 23.70
CA TRP A 364 3.12 -4.80 22.55
C TRP A 364 1.71 -4.23 22.80
N GLU A 365 1.18 -4.41 24.00
CA GLU A 365 -0.09 -3.79 24.39
C GLU A 365 -0.02 -2.26 24.28
N LYS A 366 1.12 -1.66 24.65
CA LYS A 366 1.36 -0.22 24.48
C LYS A 366 1.40 0.19 23.01
N VAL A 367 2.03 -0.60 22.12
CA VAL A 367 2.06 -0.34 20.66
C VAL A 367 0.64 -0.25 20.08
N ILE A 368 -0.24 -1.17 20.47
CA ILE A 368 -1.65 -1.18 20.03
C ILE A 368 -2.37 0.06 20.60
N SER A 369 -2.20 0.33 21.90
CA SER A 369 -2.82 1.50 22.56
C SER A 369 -2.39 2.83 21.92
N ASP A 370 -1.13 2.94 21.51
CA ASP A 370 -0.57 4.15 20.87
C ASP A 370 -0.90 4.24 19.37
N ARG A 371 -1.61 3.25 18.81
CA ARG A 371 -2.02 3.20 17.40
C ARG A 371 -0.85 3.41 16.44
N GLN A 372 0.24 2.69 16.65
CA GLN A 372 1.41 2.76 15.79
C GLN A 372 1.32 1.79 14.61
N GLY A 373 1.89 2.18 13.47
CA GLY A 373 2.07 1.35 12.27
C GLY A 373 0.82 0.60 11.81
N LEU A 374 0.76 -0.71 12.03
CA LEU A 374 -0.38 -1.58 11.66
C LEU A 374 -1.68 -1.18 12.36
N TYR A 375 -1.59 -0.57 13.54
CA TYR A 375 -2.74 -0.12 14.33
C TYR A 375 -3.03 1.38 14.17
N SER A 376 -2.33 2.04 13.23
CA SER A 376 -2.56 3.45 12.94
C SER A 376 -3.94 3.67 12.32
N ILE A 377 -4.50 4.85 12.61
CA ILE A 377 -5.78 5.27 12.03
C ILE A 377 -5.53 5.65 10.58
N ASP A 378 -6.27 5.02 9.68
CA ASP A 378 -6.28 5.38 8.27
C ASP A 378 -6.69 6.85 8.13
N LYS A 379 -5.79 7.67 7.58
CA LYS A 379 -6.08 9.07 7.31
C LYS A 379 -6.99 9.13 6.08
N PRO A 380 -8.02 9.99 6.08
CA PRO A 380 -8.83 10.19 4.89
C PRO A 380 -7.91 10.68 3.76
N GLU A 381 -7.91 9.94 2.65
CA GLU A 381 -7.16 10.31 1.47
C GLU A 381 -7.94 11.37 0.67
N PRO A 382 -7.25 12.35 0.06
CA PRO A 382 -7.90 13.31 -0.81
C PRO A 382 -8.54 12.60 -2.00
N SER A 383 -9.72 13.05 -2.42
CA SER A 383 -10.37 12.48 -3.60
C SER A 383 -9.64 12.93 -4.87
N PRO A 384 -9.27 12.01 -5.80
CA PRO A 384 -8.69 12.40 -7.08
C PRO A 384 -9.69 13.15 -7.97
N LEU A 385 -10.98 13.12 -7.61
CA LEU A 385 -12.06 13.87 -8.27
C LEU A 385 -12.21 15.28 -7.71
N ALA A 386 -11.54 15.62 -6.61
CA ALA A 386 -11.61 16.96 -6.03
C ALA A 386 -10.29 17.34 -5.35
N PRO A 387 -9.14 17.29 -6.07
CA PRO A 387 -7.88 17.66 -5.48
C PRO A 387 -7.90 19.14 -5.09
N SER A 388 -7.28 19.45 -3.96
CA SER A 388 -6.98 20.82 -3.55
C SER A 388 -5.51 21.10 -3.80
N GLU A 389 -5.14 22.35 -4.10
CA GLU A 389 -3.74 22.73 -4.30
C GLU A 389 -2.83 22.34 -3.11
N LYS A 390 -3.39 22.32 -1.89
CA LYS A 390 -2.67 22.01 -0.65
C LYS A 390 -2.54 20.51 -0.35
N GLU A 391 -3.27 19.66 -1.08
CA GLU A 391 -3.35 18.22 -0.85
C GLU A 391 -2.60 17.45 -1.93
N GLU A 392 -1.59 16.70 -1.52
CA GLU A 392 -0.82 15.85 -2.43
C GLU A 392 -1.57 14.54 -2.68
N LEU A 393 -1.90 14.28 -3.94
CA LEU A 393 -2.47 13.03 -4.45
C LEU A 393 -1.37 11.97 -4.54
N LYS A 394 -1.09 11.31 -3.43
CA LYS A 394 -0.18 10.15 -3.38
C LYS A 394 -0.69 9.15 -2.36
N PRO A 395 -0.46 7.84 -2.58
CA PRO A 395 -0.76 6.83 -1.58
C PRO A 395 -0.01 7.12 -0.28
N ARG A 396 -0.64 6.86 0.86
CA ARG A 396 -0.05 7.10 2.19
C ARG A 396 0.08 5.79 2.98
N PRO A 397 1.02 4.89 2.59
CA PRO A 397 1.15 3.60 3.25
C PRO A 397 1.56 3.76 4.73
N PRO A 398 0.95 3.00 5.66
CA PRO A 398 1.41 2.94 7.05
C PRO A 398 2.79 2.28 7.15
N SER A 399 3.56 2.69 8.16
CA SER A 399 4.84 2.07 8.49
C SER A 399 4.63 0.71 9.18
N VAL A 400 4.57 -0.36 8.39
CA VAL A 400 4.31 -1.72 8.89
C VAL A 400 5.57 -2.58 9.05
N ASN A 401 6.70 -2.14 8.52
CA ASN A 401 7.95 -2.92 8.51
C ASN A 401 8.48 -3.27 9.92
N PRO A 402 8.47 -2.37 10.93
CA PRO A 402 8.82 -2.73 12.30
C PRO A 402 7.94 -3.88 12.84
N HIS A 403 6.63 -3.82 12.60
CA HIS A 403 5.74 -4.92 12.98
C HIS A 403 6.01 -6.21 12.19
N ARG A 404 6.45 -6.14 10.93
CA ARG A 404 6.83 -7.33 10.14
C ARG A 404 7.99 -8.09 10.78
N LEU A 405 8.97 -7.37 11.34
CA LEU A 405 10.11 -7.93 12.07
C LEU A 405 9.67 -8.50 13.42
N PHE A 406 8.88 -7.72 14.18
CA PHE A 406 8.30 -8.17 15.44
C PHE A 406 7.53 -9.48 15.29
N PHE A 407 6.60 -9.56 14.33
CA PHE A 407 5.84 -10.79 14.12
C PHE A 407 6.63 -11.92 13.47
N LYS A 408 7.78 -11.63 12.84
CA LYS A 408 8.73 -12.69 12.46
C LYS A 408 9.33 -13.34 13.70
N PHE A 409 9.78 -12.52 14.65
CA PHE A 409 10.27 -13.01 15.94
C PHE A 409 9.18 -13.80 16.69
N ILE A 410 7.96 -13.26 16.81
CA ILE A 410 6.84 -13.96 17.48
C ILE A 410 6.49 -15.29 16.80
N GLU A 411 6.44 -15.35 15.47
CA GLU A 411 6.18 -16.61 14.74
C GLU A 411 7.25 -17.67 15.03
N GLU A 412 8.54 -17.30 14.98
CA GLU A 412 9.65 -18.20 15.35
C GLU A 412 9.51 -18.70 16.80
N ARG A 413 9.15 -17.82 17.74
CA ARG A 413 8.91 -18.17 19.15
C ARG A 413 7.74 -19.12 19.32
N VAL A 414 6.62 -18.91 18.62
CA VAL A 414 5.47 -19.83 18.68
C VAL A 414 5.88 -21.26 18.30
N TYR A 415 6.65 -21.43 17.21
CA TYR A 415 7.12 -22.75 16.79
C TYR A 415 8.05 -23.42 17.81
N LEU A 416 8.89 -22.64 18.50
CA LEU A 416 9.78 -23.14 19.54
C LEU A 416 9.02 -23.51 20.83
N CYS A 417 8.09 -22.66 21.24
CA CYS A 417 7.48 -22.74 22.56
C CYS A 417 6.34 -23.78 22.62
N MET A 418 5.72 -24.10 21.49
CA MET A 418 4.65 -25.10 21.38
C MET A 418 5.02 -26.46 22.01
N HIS A 419 6.30 -26.83 21.97
CA HIS A 419 6.82 -28.08 22.56
C HIS A 419 7.66 -27.87 23.83
N LYS A 420 8.06 -26.63 24.13
CA LYS A 420 9.02 -26.26 25.19
C LYS A 420 8.35 -25.76 26.48
N ALA A 421 7.43 -24.80 26.40
CA ALA A 421 6.96 -24.04 27.57
C ALA A 421 5.49 -23.64 27.46
N ASP A 422 4.66 -24.08 28.41
CA ASP A 422 3.22 -23.78 28.40
C ASP A 422 2.91 -22.33 28.79
N ILE A 423 3.58 -21.78 29.83
CA ILE A 423 3.37 -20.40 30.30
C ILE A 423 3.67 -19.39 29.18
N GLU A 424 4.83 -19.53 28.53
CA GLU A 424 5.21 -18.62 27.45
C GLU A 424 4.23 -18.69 26.28
N MET A 425 3.78 -19.90 25.92
CA MET A 425 2.78 -20.07 24.87
C MET A 425 1.42 -19.45 25.24
N GLU A 426 0.98 -19.52 26.50
CA GLU A 426 -0.23 -18.82 26.96
C GLU A 426 -0.11 -17.30 26.77
N MET A 427 1.06 -16.72 27.04
CA MET A 427 1.33 -15.30 26.82
C MET A 427 1.33 -14.92 25.34
N LEU A 428 1.90 -15.77 24.47
CA LEU A 428 1.88 -15.56 23.01
C LEU A 428 0.45 -15.69 22.44
N VAL A 429 -0.37 -16.59 22.98
CA VAL A 429 -1.79 -16.69 22.63
C VAL A 429 -2.53 -15.42 23.07
N ASP A 430 -2.25 -14.88 24.27
CA ASP A 430 -2.83 -13.60 24.74
C ASP A 430 -2.43 -12.41 23.90
N LEU A 431 -1.16 -12.36 23.51
CA LEU A 431 -0.67 -11.39 22.56
C LEU A 431 -1.51 -11.38 21.27
N LEU A 432 -1.81 -12.57 20.71
CA LEU A 432 -2.61 -12.69 19.50
C LEU A 432 -4.07 -12.29 19.71
N HIS A 433 -4.68 -12.67 20.82
CA HIS A 433 -6.04 -12.23 21.13
C HIS A 433 -6.15 -10.72 21.34
N LYS A 434 -5.15 -10.07 21.95
CA LYS A 434 -5.08 -8.61 22.07
C LYS A 434 -4.83 -7.93 20.72
N SER A 435 -4.08 -8.59 19.84
CA SER A 435 -3.77 -8.11 18.48
C SER A 435 -4.97 -8.11 17.53
N LEU A 436 -6.00 -8.90 17.83
CA LEU A 436 -7.18 -9.13 16.98
C LEU A 436 -8.46 -8.62 17.63
N SER A 437 -9.42 -8.16 16.83
CA SER A 437 -10.68 -7.60 17.32
C SER A 437 -11.91 -8.24 16.66
N LEU A 438 -13.03 -8.13 17.36
CA LEU A 438 -14.37 -8.45 16.85
C LEU A 438 -15.06 -7.21 16.24
N ILE A 439 -14.50 -6.01 16.44
CA ILE A 439 -15.04 -4.74 15.98
C ILE A 439 -14.64 -4.50 14.51
N LEU A 440 -15.62 -4.28 13.64
CA LEU A 440 -15.42 -3.93 12.21
C LEU A 440 -15.70 -2.45 11.91
N GLU A 441 -16.30 -1.70 12.83
CA GLU A 441 -16.78 -0.34 12.58
C GLU A 441 -15.62 0.65 12.38
N ASN A 442 -15.58 1.36 11.24
CA ASN A 442 -14.66 2.48 11.02
C ASN A 442 -15.19 3.72 11.79
N PRO A 443 -14.37 4.46 12.59
CA PRO A 443 -12.92 4.38 12.80
C PRO A 443 -12.49 3.60 14.05
N ARG A 444 -13.40 2.81 14.64
CA ARG A 444 -13.11 1.99 15.82
C ARG A 444 -12.31 0.73 15.51
N ALA A 445 -12.20 0.36 14.24
CA ALA A 445 -11.37 -0.75 13.79
C ALA A 445 -9.92 -0.57 14.29
N PRO A 446 -9.29 -1.64 14.80
CA PRO A 446 -7.98 -1.55 15.44
C PRO A 446 -6.84 -1.48 14.41
N MET A 447 -7.00 -2.09 13.24
CA MET A 447 -5.94 -2.27 12.25
C MET A 447 -6.23 -1.46 10.99
N THR A 448 -5.20 -0.82 10.44
CA THR A 448 -5.25 -0.19 9.12
C THR A 448 -5.76 -1.15 8.04
N LYS A 449 -6.54 -0.59 7.11
CA LYS A 449 -7.12 -1.31 5.97
C LYS A 449 -6.31 -1.05 4.69
N HIS A 450 -5.22 -0.28 4.77
CA HIS A 450 -4.37 0.01 3.63
C HIS A 450 -3.71 -1.26 3.05
N ILE A 451 -3.62 -1.34 1.72
CA ILE A 451 -3.14 -2.53 1.00
C ILE A 451 -1.71 -2.94 1.38
N SER A 452 -0.83 -1.99 1.72
CA SER A 452 0.55 -2.28 2.14
C SER A 452 0.65 -3.12 3.42
N ALA A 453 -0.40 -3.14 4.24
CA ALA A 453 -0.47 -3.91 5.47
C ALA A 453 -1.00 -5.35 5.27
N VAL A 454 -1.54 -5.66 4.09
CA VAL A 454 -2.25 -6.93 3.82
C VAL A 454 -1.41 -8.16 4.19
N GLY A 455 -0.16 -8.23 3.74
CA GLY A 455 0.68 -9.39 4.01
C GLY A 455 0.99 -9.59 5.49
N LEU A 456 1.17 -8.51 6.25
CA LEU A 456 1.38 -8.60 7.69
C LEU A 456 0.10 -9.00 8.41
N ARG A 457 -1.03 -8.38 8.08
CA ARG A 457 -2.34 -8.70 8.66
C ARG A 457 -2.64 -10.20 8.51
N PHE A 458 -2.53 -10.72 7.29
CA PHE A 458 -2.81 -12.13 7.02
C PHE A 458 -1.73 -13.10 7.54
N ARG A 459 -0.52 -12.62 7.84
CA ARG A 459 0.47 -13.40 8.60
C ARG A 459 0.04 -13.62 10.05
N ILE A 460 -0.44 -12.57 10.73
CA ILE A 460 -0.95 -12.65 12.10
C ILE A 460 -2.18 -13.56 12.16
N LEU A 461 -3.10 -13.41 11.20
CA LEU A 461 -4.31 -14.24 11.11
C LEU A 461 -3.96 -15.71 10.83
N TYR A 462 -2.98 -15.97 9.97
CA TYR A 462 -2.46 -17.32 9.73
C TYR A 462 -1.92 -17.95 11.01
N LEU A 463 -1.06 -17.24 11.74
CA LEU A 463 -0.47 -17.74 12.98
C LEU A 463 -1.54 -18.06 14.04
N ALA A 464 -2.51 -17.16 14.23
CA ALA A 464 -3.62 -17.37 15.16
C ALA A 464 -4.49 -18.57 14.76
N LEU A 465 -4.86 -18.70 13.48
CA LEU A 465 -5.66 -19.83 13.01
C LEU A 465 -4.88 -21.16 13.07
N TYR A 466 -3.58 -21.14 12.80
CA TYR A 466 -2.72 -22.30 12.92
C TYR A 466 -2.71 -22.84 14.36
N LEU A 467 -2.62 -21.94 15.35
CA LEU A 467 -2.72 -22.32 16.76
C LEU A 467 -4.10 -22.87 17.13
N VAL A 468 -5.18 -22.34 16.57
CA VAL A 468 -6.53 -22.88 16.76
C VAL A 468 -6.67 -24.30 16.20
N GLN A 469 -6.04 -24.59 15.06
CA GLN A 469 -6.03 -25.92 14.45
C GLN A 469 -5.08 -26.90 15.15
N SER A 470 -4.09 -26.37 15.87
CA SER A 470 -3.23 -27.19 16.70
C SER A 470 -3.98 -27.71 17.93
N ASP A 471 -3.59 -28.90 18.43
CA ASP A 471 -4.13 -29.46 19.67
C ASP A 471 -3.63 -28.75 20.94
N TYR A 472 -2.90 -27.63 20.81
CA TYR A 472 -2.36 -26.88 21.94
C TYR A 472 -3.47 -26.26 22.81
N LEU A 473 -4.45 -25.58 22.19
CA LEU A 473 -5.55 -24.97 22.93
C LEU A 473 -6.57 -26.04 23.33
N ALA A 474 -6.50 -26.54 24.55
CA ALA A 474 -7.44 -27.56 25.04
C ALA A 474 -8.88 -27.00 25.23
N ASN A 475 -9.01 -25.71 25.57
CA ASN A 475 -10.29 -25.06 25.84
C ASN A 475 -11.05 -24.71 24.55
N GLY A 476 -12.23 -25.31 24.36
CA GLY A 476 -13.11 -25.07 23.21
C GLY A 476 -13.62 -23.63 23.09
N ILE A 477 -13.79 -22.92 24.21
CA ILE A 477 -14.22 -21.51 24.24
C ILE A 477 -13.09 -20.61 23.72
N SER A 478 -11.85 -20.84 24.17
CA SER A 478 -10.69 -20.05 23.72
C SER A 478 -10.44 -20.26 22.23
N LYS A 479 -10.54 -21.51 21.75
CA LYS A 479 -10.49 -21.85 20.31
C LYS A 479 -11.59 -21.13 19.52
N TYR A 480 -12.83 -21.12 20.02
CA TYR A 480 -13.94 -20.45 19.36
C TYR A 480 -13.72 -18.93 19.26
N LEU A 481 -13.41 -18.28 20.38
CA LEU A 481 -13.22 -16.83 20.44
C LEU A 481 -12.06 -16.36 19.56
N LEU A 482 -10.94 -17.08 19.58
CA LEU A 482 -9.80 -16.74 18.71
C LEU A 482 -10.16 -16.90 17.24
N ARG A 483 -10.88 -17.97 16.88
CA ARG A 483 -11.37 -18.19 15.51
C ARG A 483 -12.32 -17.08 15.06
N GLU A 484 -13.24 -16.66 15.93
CA GLU A 484 -14.17 -15.58 15.63
C GLU A 484 -13.42 -14.26 15.40
N LYS A 485 -12.46 -13.92 16.27
CA LYS A 485 -11.57 -12.77 16.11
C LYS A 485 -10.79 -12.81 14.80
N VAL A 486 -10.28 -13.98 14.40
CA VAL A 486 -9.60 -14.18 13.11
C VAL A 486 -10.55 -13.87 11.95
N TYR A 487 -11.77 -14.42 11.96
CA TYR A 487 -12.74 -14.17 10.89
C TYR A 487 -13.19 -12.70 10.83
N HIS A 488 -13.51 -12.08 11.97
CA HIS A 488 -13.92 -10.68 12.02
C HIS A 488 -12.78 -9.74 11.61
N THR A 489 -11.55 -10.00 12.05
CA THR A 489 -10.39 -9.22 11.61
C THR A 489 -10.08 -9.47 10.13
N ALA A 490 -10.34 -10.66 9.57
CA ALA A 490 -10.23 -10.86 8.13
C ALA A 490 -11.32 -10.08 7.37
N PHE A 491 -12.57 -10.09 7.84
CA PHE A 491 -13.66 -9.33 7.24
C PHE A 491 -13.48 -7.82 7.31
N ASP A 492 -12.90 -7.30 8.39
CA ASP A 492 -12.63 -5.87 8.55
C ASP A 492 -11.72 -5.31 7.43
N TYR A 493 -10.78 -6.11 6.90
CA TYR A 493 -10.02 -5.73 5.69
C TYR A 493 -10.96 -5.45 4.51
N PHE A 494 -11.94 -6.32 4.27
CA PHE A 494 -12.86 -6.22 3.14
C PHE A 494 -13.97 -5.18 3.29
N THR A 495 -14.00 -4.41 4.38
CA THR A 495 -15.01 -3.35 4.59
C THR A 495 -14.75 -2.08 3.76
N VAL A 496 -13.55 -1.94 3.18
CA VAL A 496 -13.20 -0.83 2.29
C VAL A 496 -12.87 -1.33 0.89
N ARG A 497 -12.96 -0.41 -0.07
CA ARG A 497 -12.44 -0.64 -1.41
C ARG A 497 -10.94 -0.35 -1.43
N HIS A 498 -10.14 -1.35 -1.77
CA HIS A 498 -8.68 -1.21 -1.79
C HIS A 498 -8.18 -0.52 -3.06
N HIS A 499 -7.25 0.42 -2.88
CA HIS A 499 -6.43 1.00 -3.94
C HIS A 499 -5.47 -0.04 -4.56
N CYS A 500 -4.77 0.37 -5.61
CA CYS A 500 -3.71 -0.39 -6.24
C CYS A 500 -2.58 -0.70 -5.24
N PRO A 501 -1.93 -1.86 -5.36
CA PRO A 501 -0.77 -2.20 -4.56
C PRO A 501 0.34 -1.13 -4.65
N THR A 502 0.81 -0.68 -3.50
CA THR A 502 1.90 0.31 -3.36
C THR A 502 3.24 -0.34 -3.02
N GLN A 503 3.23 -1.65 -2.75
CA GLN A 503 4.41 -2.43 -2.42
C GLN A 503 5.31 -2.64 -3.65
N SER A 504 6.59 -2.91 -3.39
CA SER A 504 7.49 -3.41 -4.44
C SER A 504 7.01 -4.74 -5.00
N GLN A 505 7.46 -5.10 -6.21
CA GLN A 505 7.05 -6.33 -6.88
C GLN A 505 7.33 -7.59 -6.04
N ASN A 506 8.46 -7.64 -5.34
CA ASN A 506 8.84 -8.77 -4.49
C ASN A 506 8.02 -8.83 -3.20
N GLU A 507 7.77 -7.69 -2.55
CA GLU A 507 6.92 -7.63 -1.37
C GLU A 507 5.48 -8.04 -1.68
N LEU A 508 4.93 -7.53 -2.79
CA LEU A 508 3.61 -7.92 -3.26
C LEU A 508 3.52 -9.43 -3.53
N ARG A 509 4.53 -10.02 -4.18
CA ARG A 509 4.60 -11.47 -4.40
C ARG A 509 4.55 -12.27 -3.10
N ASN A 510 5.30 -11.81 -2.09
CA ASN A 510 5.32 -12.44 -0.77
C ASN A 510 4.00 -12.26 -0.02
N ASP A 511 3.37 -11.09 -0.13
CA ASP A 511 2.06 -10.82 0.46
C ASP A 511 0.97 -11.70 -0.19
N ILE A 512 0.99 -11.89 -1.52
CA ILE A 512 0.09 -12.83 -2.23
C ILE A 512 0.32 -14.27 -1.75
N ARG A 513 1.57 -14.72 -1.64
CA ARG A 513 1.88 -16.06 -1.11
C ARG A 513 1.30 -16.27 0.30
N ARG A 514 1.35 -15.26 1.16
CA ARG A 514 0.77 -15.30 2.51
C ARG A 514 -0.75 -15.40 2.48
N LEU A 515 -1.41 -14.62 1.63
CA LEU A 515 -2.85 -14.72 1.41
C LEU A 515 -3.26 -16.11 0.94
N ILE A 516 -2.51 -16.71 0.01
CA ILE A 516 -2.82 -18.08 -0.46
C ILE A 516 -2.60 -19.12 0.64
N ARG A 517 -1.53 -19.01 1.44
CA ARG A 517 -1.33 -19.89 2.61
C ARG A 517 -2.47 -19.78 3.62
N PHE A 518 -2.92 -18.55 3.90
CA PHE A 518 -4.08 -18.31 4.76
C PHE A 518 -5.36 -18.90 4.16
N PHE A 519 -5.59 -18.71 2.85
CA PHE A 519 -6.70 -19.31 2.14
C PHE A 519 -6.71 -20.84 2.30
N SER A 520 -5.57 -21.51 2.10
CA SER A 520 -5.48 -22.97 2.25
C SER A 520 -5.74 -23.42 3.69
N LEU A 521 -5.32 -22.63 4.68
CA LEU A 521 -5.58 -22.90 6.09
C LEU A 521 -7.07 -22.77 6.44
N VAL A 522 -7.73 -21.70 5.98
CA VAL A 522 -9.18 -21.52 6.10
C VAL A 522 -9.93 -22.59 5.30
N HIS A 523 -9.40 -23.02 4.17
CA HIS A 523 -9.98 -24.12 3.40
C HIS A 523 -9.91 -25.45 4.20
N GLY A 524 -8.83 -25.68 4.98
CA GLY A 524 -8.71 -26.81 5.90
C GLY A 524 -9.68 -26.80 7.11
N GLU A 525 -10.18 -25.61 7.52
CA GLU A 525 -11.03 -25.44 8.72
C GLU A 525 -12.30 -26.29 8.74
N LYS A 526 -12.79 -26.77 7.58
CA LYS A 526 -14.03 -27.55 7.51
C LYS A 526 -14.01 -28.76 8.45
N LYS A 527 -12.84 -29.34 8.71
CA LYS A 527 -12.66 -30.47 9.63
C LYS A 527 -12.81 -30.02 11.09
N PHE A 528 -12.17 -28.91 11.45
CA PHE A 528 -12.08 -28.39 12.82
C PHE A 528 -13.34 -27.66 13.29
N CYS A 529 -14.11 -27.05 12.38
CA CYS A 529 -15.37 -26.37 12.71
C CYS A 529 -16.45 -27.32 13.23
N ASN A 530 -16.32 -28.63 13.00
CA ASN A 530 -17.27 -29.64 13.47
C ASN A 530 -16.90 -30.22 14.85
N ASP A 531 -15.66 -30.01 15.31
CA ASP A 531 -15.11 -30.61 16.55
C ASP A 531 -15.23 -29.68 17.79
N THR A 532 -15.79 -28.48 17.65
CA THR A 532 -15.96 -27.52 18.76
C THR A 532 -17.07 -27.95 19.73
N ASN A 533 -16.77 -28.85 20.68
CA ASN A 533 -17.64 -29.22 21.81
C ASN A 533 -17.66 -28.12 22.90
N ILE A 534 -18.16 -26.93 22.56
CA ILE A 534 -18.19 -25.74 23.43
C ILE A 534 -19.06 -25.94 24.69
N THR A 535 -20.07 -26.81 24.61
CA THR A 535 -21.07 -27.02 25.68
C THR A 535 -20.51 -27.70 26.93
N ALA A 536 -19.49 -28.55 26.82
CA ALA A 536 -18.87 -29.20 27.98
C ALA A 536 -18.01 -28.21 28.79
N ASP A 537 -17.35 -27.28 28.11
CA ASP A 537 -16.48 -26.28 28.75
C ASP A 537 -17.28 -25.17 29.43
N ILE A 538 -18.44 -24.77 28.88
CA ILE A 538 -19.34 -23.80 29.52
C ILE A 538 -19.91 -24.37 30.83
N ASP A 539 -20.33 -25.63 30.84
CA ASP A 539 -20.82 -26.29 32.06
C ASP A 539 -19.70 -26.37 33.13
N ASN A 540 -18.44 -26.59 32.74
CA ASN A 540 -17.27 -26.55 33.65
C ASN A 540 -16.99 -25.15 34.23
N VAL A 541 -17.17 -24.09 33.44
CA VAL A 541 -16.99 -22.70 33.91
C VAL A 541 -18.11 -22.28 34.85
N ILE A 542 -19.36 -22.66 34.55
CA ILE A 542 -20.53 -22.35 35.40
C ILE A 542 -20.50 -23.16 36.70
N THR A 543 -20.15 -24.45 36.64
CA THR A 543 -20.03 -25.28 37.84
C THR A 543 -18.87 -24.83 38.73
N ASN A 544 -17.71 -24.51 38.17
CA ASN A 544 -16.58 -23.99 38.96
C ASN A 544 -16.81 -22.55 39.47
N GLY A 545 -17.60 -21.73 38.78
CA GLY A 545 -17.99 -20.40 39.25
C GLY A 545 -18.89 -20.40 40.48
N ASN A 546 -19.74 -21.44 40.63
CA ASN A 546 -20.64 -21.57 41.78
C ASN A 546 -19.97 -22.12 43.06
N TYR A 547 -18.73 -22.62 42.99
CA TYR A 547 -17.98 -23.07 44.17
C TYR A 547 -17.11 -21.98 44.83
N ILE A 548 -17.12 -20.75 44.31
CA ILE A 548 -16.27 -19.65 44.82
C ILE A 548 -16.94 -18.86 45.96
N TYR A 549 -18.24 -19.04 46.22
CA TYR A 549 -18.95 -18.29 47.26
C TYR A 549 -19.14 -19.01 48.60
N ASP A 550 -18.64 -20.24 48.78
CA ASP A 550 -18.84 -20.94 50.05
C ASP A 550 -17.73 -21.95 50.36
N ARG A 551 -16.63 -21.47 50.96
CA ARG A 551 -15.83 -22.13 52.02
C ARG A 551 -14.51 -21.41 52.30
N SER A 552 -14.43 -20.83 53.49
CA SER A 552 -13.19 -20.66 54.24
C SER A 552 -12.69 -22.03 54.70
N ASP A 553 -11.59 -22.53 54.14
CA ASP A 553 -10.50 -23.19 54.88
C ASP A 553 -9.39 -23.73 53.98
N SER A 554 -8.19 -23.73 54.54
CA SER A 554 -6.90 -24.12 53.98
C SER A 554 -6.85 -25.54 53.38
N SER A 555 -6.45 -25.67 52.11
CA SER A 555 -5.48 -26.67 51.62
C SER A 555 -5.27 -26.57 50.09
N SER A 556 -4.04 -26.88 49.70
CA SER A 556 -3.45 -26.83 48.36
C SER A 556 -4.22 -27.55 47.25
N ARG A 557 -4.53 -26.82 46.16
CA ARG A 557 -4.62 -27.33 44.78
C ARG A 557 -4.35 -26.19 43.78
N THR A 558 -3.42 -26.43 42.87
CA THR A 558 -3.02 -25.56 41.76
C THR A 558 -4.16 -25.40 40.75
N GLY A 559 -4.82 -24.24 40.74
CA GLY A 559 -5.79 -23.82 39.72
C GLY A 559 -5.15 -22.83 38.75
N ALA A 560 -5.42 -22.99 37.45
CA ALA A 560 -4.95 -22.12 36.38
C ALA A 560 -5.48 -20.68 36.55
N PRO A 561 -4.66 -19.63 36.37
CA PRO A 561 -5.13 -18.25 36.43
C PRO A 561 -5.83 -17.87 35.11
N THR A 562 -7.15 -17.90 35.07
CA THR A 562 -7.95 -17.43 33.93
C THR A 562 -8.05 -15.89 33.91
N GLY A 563 -6.95 -15.21 33.54
CA GLY A 563 -6.86 -13.73 33.47
C GLY A 563 -7.70 -13.06 32.36
N TRP A 564 -8.21 -13.86 31.43
CA TRP A 564 -8.92 -13.42 30.22
C TRP A 564 -10.39 -13.07 30.46
N ILE A 565 -10.98 -13.62 31.53
CA ILE A 565 -12.40 -13.50 31.85
C ILE A 565 -12.77 -12.04 32.17
N ASN A 566 -11.82 -11.23 32.64
CA ASN A 566 -12.06 -9.81 32.96
C ASN A 566 -12.25 -8.91 31.73
N SER A 567 -11.92 -9.38 30.51
CA SER A 567 -12.21 -8.62 29.28
C SER A 567 -13.70 -8.65 28.87
N LEU A 568 -14.51 -9.51 29.49
CA LEU A 568 -15.98 -9.53 29.31
C LEU A 568 -16.70 -8.45 30.13
N ALA A 569 -16.03 -7.79 31.09
CA ALA A 569 -16.67 -6.86 32.02
C ALA A 569 -16.68 -5.38 31.55
N GLY A 570 -16.13 -5.07 30.37
CA GLY A 570 -16.06 -3.69 29.83
C GLY A 570 -17.01 -3.38 28.66
N GLY A 571 -17.73 -4.39 28.13
CA GLY A 571 -18.66 -4.23 27.01
C GLY A 571 -20.10 -4.43 27.47
N GLY A 572 -20.72 -3.37 28.00
CA GLY A 572 -22.14 -3.39 28.33
C GLY A 572 -22.99 -3.72 27.09
N GLY A 573 -23.82 -4.76 27.21
CA GLY A 573 -24.97 -4.99 26.33
C GLY A 573 -24.77 -5.95 25.16
N VAL A 574 -24.51 -7.24 25.43
CA VAL A 574 -24.99 -8.28 24.51
C VAL A 574 -26.50 -8.40 24.73
N VAL A 575 -27.25 -7.54 24.07
CA VAL A 575 -28.71 -7.65 23.99
C VAL A 575 -29.01 -8.88 23.15
N ALA A 576 -29.55 -9.90 23.81
CA ALA A 576 -30.41 -10.88 23.17
C ALA A 576 -31.57 -10.13 22.51
N GLY A 577 -31.57 -10.01 21.18
CA GLY A 577 -32.69 -9.46 20.43
C GLY A 577 -32.31 -9.06 19.01
N VAL A 578 -32.58 -9.91 18.02
CA VAL A 578 -33.71 -9.80 17.07
C VAL A 578 -33.65 -11.07 16.21
N GLY A 579 -34.36 -12.11 16.66
CA GLY A 579 -34.78 -13.19 15.79
C GLY A 579 -35.94 -12.68 14.93
N GLY A 580 -35.81 -12.81 13.61
CA GLY A 580 -36.87 -12.53 12.67
C GLY A 580 -38.13 -13.34 12.99
N GLN A 581 -39.28 -12.68 12.87
CA GLN A 581 -40.60 -13.27 13.03
C GLN A 581 -40.74 -14.50 12.12
N SER A 582 -40.94 -15.67 12.72
CA SER A 582 -41.55 -16.82 12.06
C SER A 582 -42.69 -17.34 12.92
N THR A 583 -43.90 -17.12 12.42
CA THR A 583 -45.16 -17.70 12.88
C THR A 583 -45.06 -19.22 12.98
N LEU A 584 -45.03 -19.78 14.19
CA LEU A 584 -45.32 -21.20 14.42
C LEU A 584 -46.13 -21.35 15.71
N SER A 585 -47.29 -21.97 15.52
CA SER A 585 -48.36 -22.23 16.47
C SER A 585 -47.93 -22.98 17.74
N ARG A 586 -48.46 -22.55 18.89
CA ARG A 586 -48.46 -23.27 20.17
C ARG A 586 -49.02 -24.68 20.02
N LYS A 587 -48.25 -25.70 20.39
CA LYS A 587 -48.77 -26.93 21.04
C LYS A 587 -47.77 -27.47 22.08
N SER A 588 -48.28 -27.59 23.29
CA SER A 588 -47.98 -28.55 24.38
C SER A 588 -46.51 -28.85 24.75
N ALA A 589 -46.18 -28.43 25.97
CA ALA A 589 -45.01 -28.80 26.74
C ALA A 589 -44.99 -30.30 27.11
N GLY A 590 -43.81 -30.90 27.07
CA GLY A 590 -43.54 -32.23 27.62
C GLY A 590 -42.23 -32.82 27.09
N SER A 591 -41.19 -32.80 27.92
CA SER A 591 -39.93 -33.58 27.77
C SER A 591 -38.96 -33.16 26.64
N ALA A 592 -38.22 -32.06 26.86
CA ALA A 592 -37.07 -31.68 26.03
C ALA A 592 -36.03 -30.89 26.84
N LYS A 593 -35.26 -31.54 27.72
CA LYS A 593 -34.09 -30.90 28.38
C LYS A 593 -32.73 -31.45 27.91
N TYR A 594 -32.71 -32.53 27.13
CA TYR A 594 -31.48 -33.13 26.58
C TYR A 594 -31.30 -32.92 25.05
N THR A 595 -32.35 -32.51 24.33
CA THR A 595 -32.32 -32.30 22.86
C THR A 595 -31.89 -30.88 22.45
N ASP A 596 -31.98 -29.90 23.35
CA ASP A 596 -31.73 -28.48 23.04
C ASP A 596 -30.21 -28.11 23.03
N LYS A 597 -29.40 -28.80 23.85
CA LYS A 597 -27.95 -28.53 24.01
C LYS A 597 -27.14 -28.89 22.76
N THR A 598 -27.45 -30.00 22.09
CA THR A 598 -26.79 -30.40 20.83
C THR A 598 -27.22 -29.52 19.65
N GLN A 599 -28.37 -28.86 19.75
CA GLN A 599 -28.86 -27.94 18.72
C GLN A 599 -28.05 -26.62 18.72
N GLY A 600 -27.71 -26.07 19.88
CA GLY A 600 -26.88 -24.87 20.01
C GLY A 600 -25.48 -25.00 19.40
N THR A 601 -24.75 -26.08 19.70
CA THR A 601 -23.41 -26.36 19.14
C THR A 601 -23.45 -26.55 17.62
N ARG A 602 -24.50 -27.21 17.12
CA ARG A 602 -24.73 -27.38 15.67
C ARG A 602 -25.03 -26.04 14.97
N LEU A 603 -25.73 -25.12 15.64
CA LEU A 603 -26.02 -23.79 15.10
C LEU A 603 -24.76 -22.93 14.99
N LEU A 604 -23.90 -22.92 16.02
CA LEU A 604 -22.61 -22.22 16.02
C LEU A 604 -21.67 -22.75 14.93
N SER A 605 -21.56 -24.07 14.82
CA SER A 605 -20.73 -24.73 13.80
C SER A 605 -21.22 -24.39 12.39
N ARG A 606 -22.54 -24.35 12.18
CA ARG A 606 -23.14 -23.95 10.91
C ARG A 606 -22.89 -22.48 10.57
N ASP A 607 -22.93 -21.58 11.55
CA ASP A 607 -22.62 -20.17 11.35
C ASP A 607 -21.14 -19.96 10.97
N LEU A 608 -20.21 -20.60 11.68
CA LEU A 608 -18.80 -20.57 11.36
C LEU A 608 -18.50 -21.08 9.94
N LEU A 609 -19.16 -22.16 9.51
CA LEU A 609 -19.00 -22.68 8.14
C LEU A 609 -19.52 -21.71 7.08
N LYS A 610 -20.60 -20.96 7.36
CA LYS A 610 -21.10 -19.91 6.47
C LYS A 610 -20.11 -18.75 6.37
N LYS A 611 -19.64 -18.24 7.52
CA LYS A 611 -18.61 -17.18 7.60
C LYS A 611 -17.33 -17.62 6.86
N ARG A 612 -16.86 -18.85 7.08
CA ARG A 612 -15.73 -19.46 6.37
C ARG A 612 -15.90 -19.38 4.85
N ASN A 613 -17.04 -19.83 4.31
CA ASN A 613 -17.26 -19.84 2.86
C ASN A 613 -17.34 -18.43 2.27
N LEU A 614 -17.96 -17.48 2.98
CA LEU A 614 -17.95 -16.07 2.60
C LEU A 614 -16.52 -15.52 2.59
N LEU A 615 -15.71 -15.81 3.61
CA LEU A 615 -14.32 -15.38 3.68
C LEU A 615 -13.47 -15.96 2.56
N LEU A 616 -13.61 -17.25 2.23
CA LEU A 616 -12.95 -17.86 1.08
C LEU A 616 -13.33 -17.16 -0.23
N THR A 617 -14.60 -16.75 -0.38
CA THR A 617 -15.09 -16.00 -1.54
C THR A 617 -14.33 -14.69 -1.70
N LEU A 618 -14.27 -13.89 -0.64
CA LEU A 618 -13.58 -12.60 -0.66
C LEU A 618 -12.07 -12.75 -0.89
N LEU A 619 -11.43 -13.72 -0.21
CA LEU A 619 -10.01 -14.01 -0.38
C LEU A 619 -9.67 -14.44 -1.81
N ALA A 620 -10.49 -15.27 -2.45
CA ALA A 620 -10.21 -15.74 -3.81
C ALA A 620 -10.23 -14.59 -4.82
N TYR A 621 -11.19 -13.67 -4.72
CA TYR A 621 -11.24 -12.49 -5.58
C TYR A 621 -10.07 -11.54 -5.33
N GLU A 622 -9.69 -11.33 -4.06
CA GLU A 622 -8.56 -10.45 -3.73
C GLU A 622 -7.21 -11.04 -4.17
N ILE A 623 -7.00 -12.34 -3.96
CA ILE A 623 -5.80 -13.04 -4.45
C ILE A 623 -5.69 -12.89 -5.96
N GLU A 624 -6.78 -13.11 -6.70
CA GLU A 624 -6.79 -12.96 -8.16
C GLU A 624 -6.51 -11.52 -8.60
N ARG A 625 -7.14 -10.53 -7.95
CA ARG A 625 -6.90 -9.11 -8.18
C ARG A 625 -5.43 -8.75 -8.01
N LEU A 626 -4.83 -9.12 -6.88
CA LEU A 626 -3.43 -8.83 -6.59
C LEU A 626 -2.47 -9.59 -7.52
N GLU A 627 -2.78 -10.83 -7.86
CA GLU A 627 -2.01 -11.64 -8.82
C GLU A 627 -2.05 -11.03 -10.22
N THR A 628 -3.23 -10.57 -10.66
CA THR A 628 -3.41 -9.90 -11.96
C THR A 628 -2.60 -8.61 -12.01
N PHE A 629 -2.62 -7.82 -10.93
CA PHE A 629 -1.83 -6.59 -10.87
C PHE A 629 -0.32 -6.86 -10.78
N HIS A 630 0.10 -7.93 -10.10
CA HIS A 630 1.51 -8.32 -9.96
C HIS A 630 2.12 -8.82 -11.28
N ASN A 631 1.35 -9.59 -12.06
CA ASN A 631 1.80 -10.18 -13.32
C ASN A 631 0.75 -10.03 -14.44
N PRO A 632 0.46 -8.79 -14.88
CA PRO A 632 -0.61 -8.53 -15.86
C PRO A 632 -0.31 -9.11 -17.25
N LEU A 633 0.96 -9.38 -17.56
CA LEU A 633 1.41 -9.96 -18.83
C LEU A 633 1.52 -11.49 -18.79
N GLY A 634 1.32 -12.13 -17.63
CA GLY A 634 1.43 -13.59 -17.49
C GLY A 634 2.85 -14.12 -17.72
N ARG A 635 3.88 -13.32 -17.42
CA ARG A 635 5.29 -13.70 -17.59
C ARG A 635 5.69 -14.87 -16.68
N ALA A 636 6.50 -15.79 -17.20
CA ALA A 636 6.91 -17.00 -16.48
C ALA A 636 7.79 -16.72 -15.25
N ASP A 637 8.67 -15.71 -15.31
CA ASP A 637 9.58 -15.33 -14.23
C ASP A 637 8.86 -14.74 -13.00
N LEU A 638 7.68 -14.17 -13.21
CA LEU A 638 6.83 -13.58 -12.18
C LEU A 638 5.73 -14.52 -11.69
N GLN A 639 5.69 -15.78 -12.16
CA GLN A 639 4.69 -16.72 -11.69
C GLN A 639 4.90 -17.06 -10.21
N ILE A 640 3.79 -17.15 -9.50
CA ILE A 640 3.76 -17.72 -8.15
C ILE A 640 3.62 -19.24 -8.32
N ASP A 641 4.26 -20.00 -7.43
CA ASP A 641 4.31 -21.47 -7.49
C ASP A 641 2.90 -22.08 -7.66
N GLN A 642 2.75 -22.88 -8.72
CA GLN A 642 1.49 -23.52 -9.09
C GLN A 642 0.94 -24.42 -7.98
N ASN A 643 1.80 -25.06 -7.18
CA ASN A 643 1.38 -25.91 -6.06
C ASN A 643 0.62 -25.10 -5.02
N ILE A 644 1.10 -23.89 -4.73
CA ILE A 644 0.48 -22.96 -3.79
C ILE A 644 -0.87 -22.47 -4.34
N GLN A 645 -0.93 -22.16 -5.64
CA GLN A 645 -2.13 -21.59 -6.27
C GLN A 645 -3.26 -22.60 -6.51
N SER A 646 -2.93 -23.89 -6.64
CA SER A 646 -3.89 -24.95 -6.98
C SER A 646 -5.14 -24.95 -6.09
N THR A 647 -5.00 -24.69 -4.79
CA THR A 647 -6.10 -24.78 -3.83
C THR A 647 -7.16 -23.71 -4.09
N TYR A 648 -6.77 -22.44 -4.24
CA TYR A 648 -7.75 -21.36 -4.45
C TYR A 648 -8.31 -21.37 -5.88
N ARG A 649 -7.50 -21.74 -6.88
CA ARG A 649 -7.96 -21.85 -8.27
C ARG A 649 -8.99 -22.97 -8.44
N ASN A 650 -8.74 -24.13 -7.84
CA ASN A 650 -9.71 -25.23 -7.85
C ASN A 650 -10.99 -24.84 -7.13
N TRP A 651 -10.89 -24.20 -5.96
CA TRP A 651 -12.06 -23.73 -5.23
C TRP A 651 -12.90 -22.72 -6.05
N LYS A 652 -12.25 -21.79 -6.75
CA LYS A 652 -12.93 -20.85 -7.65
C LYS A 652 -13.61 -21.58 -8.81
N LEU A 653 -12.91 -22.53 -9.44
CA LEU A 653 -13.40 -23.24 -10.62
C LEU A 653 -14.56 -24.20 -10.31
N TYR A 654 -14.45 -24.98 -9.23
CA TYR A 654 -15.38 -26.06 -8.93
C TYR A 654 -16.45 -25.66 -7.91
N ASP A 655 -16.09 -24.92 -6.86
CA ASP A 655 -17.04 -24.54 -5.81
C ASP A 655 -17.75 -23.23 -6.14
N MET A 656 -17.01 -22.14 -6.36
CA MET A 656 -17.62 -20.81 -6.55
C MET A 656 -18.47 -20.68 -7.80
N ASN A 657 -17.98 -21.19 -8.93
CA ASN A 657 -18.72 -21.15 -10.19
C ASN A 657 -20.00 -22.01 -10.12
N GLY A 658 -20.07 -22.96 -9.19
CA GLY A 658 -21.26 -23.76 -8.89
C GLY A 658 -22.26 -23.08 -7.94
N PHE A 659 -21.97 -21.89 -7.40
CA PHE A 659 -22.88 -21.22 -6.47
C PHE A 659 -24.18 -20.77 -7.14
N SER A 660 -25.30 -21.19 -6.58
CA SER A 660 -26.63 -20.79 -7.04
C SER A 660 -26.93 -19.31 -6.74
N ASN A 661 -27.86 -18.71 -7.47
CA ASN A 661 -28.39 -17.36 -7.18
C ASN A 661 -28.97 -17.24 -5.75
N LYS A 662 -29.42 -18.35 -5.15
CA LYS A 662 -29.86 -18.38 -3.74
C LYS A 662 -28.68 -18.21 -2.79
N THR A 663 -27.57 -18.90 -3.05
CA THR A 663 -26.34 -18.83 -2.27
C THR A 663 -25.77 -17.42 -2.25
N TRP A 664 -25.73 -16.74 -3.40
CA TRP A 664 -25.26 -15.35 -3.49
C TRP A 664 -26.12 -14.37 -2.68
N ARG A 665 -27.44 -14.55 -2.68
CA ARG A 665 -28.35 -13.75 -1.83
C ARG A 665 -28.12 -14.01 -0.34
N GLU A 666 -27.94 -15.28 0.04
CA GLU A 666 -27.59 -15.64 1.42
C GLU A 666 -26.26 -15.03 1.87
N TYR A 667 -25.26 -14.97 0.99
CA TYR A 667 -23.99 -14.30 1.28
C TYR A 667 -24.12 -12.79 1.39
N GLY A 668 -24.96 -12.15 0.56
CA GLY A 668 -25.29 -10.73 0.72
C GLY A 668 -25.92 -10.42 2.09
N ARG A 669 -26.90 -11.23 2.51
CA ARG A 669 -27.51 -11.12 3.85
C ARG A 669 -26.53 -11.40 4.98
N LEU A 670 -25.67 -12.39 4.82
CA LEU A 670 -24.66 -12.72 5.81
C LEU A 670 -23.65 -11.58 5.96
N ALA A 671 -23.15 -11.04 4.85
CA ALA A 671 -22.26 -9.88 4.87
C ALA A 671 -22.92 -8.70 5.59
N TRP A 672 -24.18 -8.38 5.26
CA TRP A 672 -24.95 -7.33 5.94
C TRP A 672 -25.06 -7.56 7.45
N SER A 673 -25.34 -8.81 7.87
CA SER A 673 -25.45 -9.15 9.29
C SER A 673 -24.12 -9.06 10.05
N ILE A 674 -22.99 -9.18 9.36
CA ILE A 674 -21.64 -9.02 9.95
C ILE A 674 -21.30 -7.53 10.04
N SER A 675 -21.47 -6.80 8.94
CA SER A 675 -21.21 -5.36 8.85
C SER A 675 -21.86 -4.79 7.58
N THR A 676 -22.48 -3.63 7.70
CA THR A 676 -23.01 -2.92 6.53
C THR A 676 -21.91 -2.46 5.59
N ASP A 677 -20.77 -1.97 6.09
CA ASP A 677 -19.59 -1.63 5.28
C ASP A 677 -19.10 -2.82 4.44
N LEU A 678 -19.03 -4.00 5.03
CA LEU A 678 -18.66 -5.23 4.33
C LEU A 678 -19.64 -5.53 3.18
N ALA A 679 -20.94 -5.40 3.42
CA ALA A 679 -21.94 -5.63 2.38
C ALA A 679 -21.80 -4.62 1.23
N ILE A 680 -21.60 -3.33 1.52
CA ILE A 680 -21.43 -2.30 0.49
C ILE A 680 -20.16 -2.54 -0.31
N SER A 681 -19.03 -2.86 0.33
CA SER A 681 -17.80 -3.23 -0.38
C SER A 681 -17.98 -4.47 -1.26
N PHE A 682 -18.67 -5.50 -0.73
CA PHE A 682 -18.97 -6.74 -1.45
C PHE A 682 -19.84 -6.50 -2.71
N TYR A 683 -20.77 -5.55 -2.67
CA TYR A 683 -21.56 -5.14 -3.84
C TYR A 683 -20.68 -4.67 -5.01
N TYR A 684 -19.61 -3.91 -4.73
CA TYR A 684 -18.69 -3.39 -5.74
C TYR A 684 -17.62 -4.39 -6.15
N ALA A 685 -17.12 -5.19 -5.22
CA ALA A 685 -16.02 -6.12 -5.46
C ALA A 685 -16.40 -7.26 -6.40
N ILE A 686 -17.65 -7.73 -6.34
CA ILE A 686 -18.06 -8.99 -7.01
C ILE A 686 -19.16 -8.72 -8.06
N PRO A 687 -18.90 -8.99 -9.36
CA PRO A 687 -19.85 -8.74 -10.44
C PRO A 687 -20.90 -9.85 -10.54
N LYS A 688 -21.82 -9.92 -9.56
CA LYS A 688 -22.94 -10.88 -9.54
C LYS A 688 -24.26 -10.18 -9.29
N ASP A 689 -25.19 -10.27 -10.24
CA ASP A 689 -26.46 -9.54 -10.20
C ASP A 689 -27.35 -9.96 -9.03
N SER A 690 -27.47 -11.26 -8.76
CA SER A 690 -28.29 -11.75 -7.63
C SER A 690 -27.81 -11.25 -6.27
N LEU A 691 -26.50 -11.03 -6.11
CA LEU A 691 -25.92 -10.42 -4.91
C LEU A 691 -26.26 -8.92 -4.86
N ARG A 692 -26.01 -8.21 -5.97
CA ARG A 692 -26.24 -6.77 -6.10
C ARG A 692 -27.70 -6.40 -5.82
N SER A 693 -28.66 -7.12 -6.41
CA SER A 693 -30.08 -6.88 -6.19
C SER A 693 -30.51 -7.08 -4.74
N GLU A 694 -29.96 -8.09 -4.05
CA GLU A 694 -30.28 -8.34 -2.64
C GLU A 694 -29.74 -7.23 -1.73
N ILE A 695 -28.49 -6.81 -1.92
CA ILE A 695 -27.89 -5.72 -1.14
C ILE A 695 -28.62 -4.41 -1.42
N GLN A 696 -29.02 -4.15 -2.66
CA GLN A 696 -29.83 -2.99 -3.00
C GLN A 696 -31.18 -2.99 -2.25
N GLN A 697 -31.85 -4.13 -2.13
CA GLN A 697 -33.07 -4.25 -1.32
C GLN A 697 -32.82 -4.01 0.17
N LEU A 698 -31.69 -4.51 0.71
CA LEU A 698 -31.31 -4.28 2.11
C LEU A 698 -31.01 -2.80 2.39
N VAL A 699 -30.29 -2.13 1.49
CA VAL A 699 -30.01 -0.69 1.56
C VAL A 699 -31.30 0.13 1.55
N LYS A 700 -32.25 -0.20 0.66
CA LYS A 700 -33.54 0.49 0.55
C LYS A 700 -34.45 0.26 1.76
N SER A 701 -34.43 -0.93 2.33
CA SER A 701 -35.24 -1.27 3.52
C SER A 701 -34.65 -0.74 4.82
N ASN A 702 -33.33 -0.56 4.91
CA ASN A 702 -32.62 -0.14 6.13
C ASN A 702 -31.62 1.02 5.90
N PRO A 703 -32.04 2.16 5.32
CA PRO A 703 -31.12 3.24 4.92
C PRO A 703 -30.40 3.92 6.09
N LEU A 704 -30.99 3.92 7.29
CA LEU A 704 -30.36 4.49 8.49
C LEU A 704 -29.06 3.79 8.89
N GLN A 705 -28.90 2.50 8.57
CA GLN A 705 -27.70 1.73 8.90
C GLN A 705 -26.53 2.01 7.95
N VAL A 706 -26.78 2.63 6.79
CA VAL A 706 -25.76 2.85 5.74
C VAL A 706 -25.52 4.31 5.41
N ARG A 707 -26.28 5.26 5.98
CA ARG A 707 -26.15 6.71 5.70
C ARG A 707 -24.76 7.30 5.95
N HIS A 708 -23.93 6.64 6.77
CA HIS A 708 -22.57 7.07 7.07
C HIS A 708 -21.56 6.64 5.99
N ILE A 709 -21.96 5.74 5.08
CA ILE A 709 -21.15 5.20 3.99
C ILE A 709 -21.48 5.98 2.71
N PRO A 710 -20.57 6.80 2.16
CA PRO A 710 -20.82 7.59 0.95
C PRO A 710 -21.25 6.75 -0.25
N ASP A 711 -20.57 5.63 -0.50
CA ASP A 711 -20.79 4.76 -1.65
C ASP A 711 -22.17 4.07 -1.66
N ALA A 712 -22.81 3.96 -0.50
CA ALA A 712 -24.13 3.35 -0.36
C ALA A 712 -25.24 4.25 -0.93
N LEU A 713 -25.02 5.56 -1.05
CA LEU A 713 -26.02 6.47 -1.58
C LEU A 713 -26.36 6.14 -3.04
N SER A 714 -25.34 5.87 -3.86
CA SER A 714 -25.54 5.53 -5.27
C SER A 714 -26.42 4.28 -5.40
N ILE A 715 -26.24 3.27 -4.54
CA ILE A 715 -27.06 2.04 -4.48
C ILE A 715 -28.50 2.35 -4.06
N PHE A 716 -28.68 3.22 -3.07
CA PHE A 716 -30.00 3.65 -2.59
C PHE A 716 -30.81 4.35 -3.69
N THR A 717 -30.16 5.18 -4.50
CA THR A 717 -30.80 6.04 -5.50
C THR A 717 -31.07 5.39 -6.86
N VAL A 718 -30.63 4.15 -7.10
CA VAL A 718 -30.92 3.43 -8.37
C VAL A 718 -32.41 3.10 -8.45
N THR A 719 -33.06 3.46 -9.55
CA THR A 719 -34.49 3.21 -9.78
C THR A 719 -34.80 1.70 -9.89
N SER A 720 -35.84 1.23 -9.20
CA SER A 720 -36.35 -0.15 -9.32
C SER A 720 -37.88 -0.19 -9.41
N GLU A 721 -38.43 -1.22 -10.05
CA GLU A 721 -39.89 -1.36 -10.31
C GLU A 721 -40.77 -1.30 -9.03
N ASN A 722 -40.19 -1.51 -7.84
CA ASN A 722 -40.85 -1.49 -6.54
C ASN A 722 -40.67 -0.19 -5.72
N ASP A 723 -40.20 0.92 -6.31
CA ASP A 723 -39.75 2.14 -5.60
C ASP A 723 -40.81 2.97 -4.87
N ARG A 724 -42.10 2.58 -4.89
CA ARG A 724 -43.20 3.40 -4.34
C ARG A 724 -43.20 3.53 -2.80
N GLN A 725 -42.29 2.89 -2.07
CA GLN A 725 -42.33 2.78 -0.60
C GLN A 725 -41.12 3.36 0.16
N CYS A 726 -40.09 3.91 -0.52
CA CYS A 726 -38.88 4.39 0.18
C CYS A 726 -38.98 5.87 0.60
N GLU A 727 -38.75 6.15 1.88
CA GLU A 727 -38.67 7.52 2.39
C GLU A 727 -37.36 8.19 1.92
N THR A 728 -37.46 9.12 0.98
CA THR A 728 -36.29 9.74 0.33
C THR A 728 -35.74 10.97 1.07
N SER A 729 -36.42 11.44 2.12
CA SER A 729 -35.99 12.55 2.99
C SER A 729 -34.63 12.27 3.65
N ILE A 730 -34.32 11.00 3.91
CA ILE A 730 -33.11 10.54 4.60
C ILE A 730 -31.81 10.95 3.89
N ILE A 731 -31.86 11.18 2.58
CA ILE A 731 -30.72 11.59 1.75
C ILE A 731 -30.06 12.88 2.28
N LEU A 732 -30.84 13.79 2.87
CA LEU A 732 -30.33 15.03 3.45
C LEU A 732 -29.35 14.80 4.62
N THR A 733 -29.44 13.64 5.28
CA THR A 733 -28.58 13.25 6.42
C THR A 733 -27.43 12.32 6.02
N TRP A 734 -27.27 12.03 4.72
CA TRP A 734 -26.20 11.16 4.23
C TRP A 734 -24.82 11.81 4.39
N ALA A 735 -23.81 10.97 4.54
CA ALA A 735 -22.41 11.38 4.50
C ALA A 735 -22.05 12.07 3.18
N SER A 736 -21.08 12.98 3.23
CA SER A 736 -20.62 13.71 2.05
C SER A 736 -20.06 12.77 0.98
N ILE A 737 -20.37 13.08 -0.28
CA ILE A 737 -19.93 12.36 -1.48
C ILE A 737 -18.98 13.23 -2.30
N ASP A 738 -18.33 12.62 -3.30
CA ASP A 738 -17.50 13.35 -4.27
C ASP A 738 -18.37 14.27 -5.18
N PRO A 739 -17.80 15.35 -5.73
CA PRO A 739 -18.57 16.32 -6.51
C PRO A 739 -19.16 15.73 -7.80
N VAL A 740 -18.51 14.73 -8.41
CA VAL A 740 -19.01 14.13 -9.65
C VAL A 740 -20.24 13.26 -9.39
N THR A 741 -20.24 12.49 -8.29
CA THR A 741 -21.44 11.79 -7.84
C THR A 741 -22.56 12.78 -7.50
N ALA A 742 -22.24 13.94 -6.90
CA ALA A 742 -23.23 14.98 -6.65
C ALA A 742 -23.85 15.53 -7.95
N LEU A 743 -23.02 15.78 -8.98
CA LEU A 743 -23.47 16.22 -10.30
C LEU A 743 -24.37 15.18 -11.00
N SER A 744 -24.19 13.89 -10.70
CA SER A 744 -25.01 12.83 -11.30
C SER A 744 -26.51 13.02 -11.03
N TYR A 745 -26.87 13.60 -9.88
CA TYR A 745 -28.27 13.84 -9.52
C TYR A 745 -28.94 14.93 -10.36
N PHE A 746 -28.18 15.82 -11.00
CA PHE A 746 -28.74 16.77 -11.97
C PHE A 746 -29.00 16.14 -13.34
N ALA A 747 -28.46 14.94 -13.60
CA ALA A 747 -28.73 14.13 -14.80
C ALA A 747 -29.56 12.86 -14.49
N SER A 748 -30.33 12.86 -13.41
CA SER A 748 -30.98 11.67 -12.83
C SER A 748 -31.80 10.86 -13.86
N ALA A 749 -32.56 11.52 -14.73
CA ALA A 749 -33.40 10.87 -15.75
C ALA A 749 -32.60 10.03 -16.77
N ARG A 750 -31.33 10.37 -17.02
CA ARG A 750 -30.45 9.64 -17.96
C ARG A 750 -29.63 8.56 -17.30
N LEU A 751 -29.38 8.70 -16.01
CA LEU A 751 -28.50 7.83 -15.24
C LEU A 751 -29.29 6.77 -14.44
N ASN A 752 -30.59 6.60 -14.72
CA ASN A 752 -31.49 5.69 -14.00
C ASN A 752 -31.47 5.91 -12.47
N GLN A 753 -31.44 7.19 -12.06
CA GLN A 753 -31.45 7.59 -10.66
C GLN A 753 -32.79 8.25 -10.30
N VAL A 754 -33.19 8.12 -9.03
CA VAL A 754 -34.38 8.78 -8.49
C VAL A 754 -34.16 10.29 -8.45
N ALA A 755 -34.85 11.02 -9.32
CA ALA A 755 -34.89 12.48 -9.31
C ALA A 755 -35.97 12.95 -8.32
N ASN A 756 -35.58 13.69 -7.27
CA ASN A 756 -36.52 14.38 -6.39
C ASN A 756 -35.93 15.68 -5.84
N SER A 757 -36.74 16.50 -5.17
CA SER A 757 -36.28 17.76 -4.58
C SER A 757 -35.18 17.55 -3.53
N TYR A 758 -35.18 16.44 -2.79
CA TYR A 758 -34.20 16.14 -1.75
C TYR A 758 -32.80 15.79 -2.30
N THR A 759 -32.71 15.01 -3.38
CA THR A 759 -31.44 14.65 -4.05
C THR A 759 -30.76 15.89 -4.63
N ILE A 760 -31.53 16.77 -5.27
CA ILE A 760 -31.03 18.03 -5.85
C ILE A 760 -30.56 18.99 -4.74
N GLN A 761 -31.29 19.10 -3.62
CA GLN A 761 -30.86 19.89 -2.46
C GLN A 761 -29.58 19.35 -1.84
N PHE A 762 -29.49 18.03 -1.66
CA PHE A 762 -28.30 17.36 -1.15
C PHE A 762 -27.10 17.62 -2.07
N ALA A 763 -27.23 17.37 -3.38
CA ALA A 763 -26.20 17.63 -4.37
C ALA A 763 -25.73 19.10 -4.36
N SER A 764 -26.68 20.04 -4.31
CA SER A 764 -26.38 21.47 -4.23
C SER A 764 -25.59 21.83 -2.98
N ARG A 765 -25.93 21.24 -1.82
CA ARG A 765 -25.17 21.41 -0.57
C ARG A 765 -23.74 20.88 -0.69
N ILE A 766 -23.55 19.70 -1.27
CA ILE A 766 -22.22 19.10 -1.45
C ILE A 766 -21.34 19.98 -2.36
N LEU A 767 -21.88 20.44 -3.48
CA LEU A 767 -21.15 21.32 -4.39
C LEU A 767 -20.85 22.68 -3.73
N CYS A 768 -21.72 23.18 -2.85
CA CYS A 768 -21.43 24.37 -2.07
C CYS A 768 -20.27 24.19 -1.08
N ILE A 769 -20.12 23.04 -0.42
CA ILE A 769 -19.00 22.85 0.53
C ILE A 769 -17.68 22.47 -0.16
N THR A 770 -17.73 22.13 -1.45
CA THR A 770 -16.54 21.79 -2.24
C THR A 770 -15.70 23.05 -2.48
N LYS A 771 -14.37 22.90 -2.42
CA LYS A 771 -13.42 24.01 -2.65
C LYS A 771 -13.54 24.57 -4.06
N SER A 772 -13.42 25.89 -4.22
CA SER A 772 -13.55 26.59 -5.50
C SER A 772 -12.59 26.06 -6.57
N GLU A 773 -11.34 25.78 -6.19
CA GLU A 773 -10.28 25.20 -7.05
C GLU A 773 -10.75 23.93 -7.76
N ALA A 774 -11.36 23.00 -7.01
CA ALA A 774 -11.86 21.73 -7.54
C ALA A 774 -13.11 21.92 -8.41
N LEU A 775 -13.94 22.92 -8.12
CA LEU A 775 -15.18 23.20 -8.85
C LEU A 775 -14.92 23.78 -10.25
N ILE A 776 -13.81 24.51 -10.46
CA ILE A 776 -13.45 25.07 -11.77
C ILE A 776 -13.46 23.98 -12.85
N LEU A 777 -12.95 22.79 -12.51
CA LEU A 777 -12.90 21.64 -13.42
C LEU A 777 -14.30 21.19 -13.88
N TYR A 778 -15.34 21.42 -13.10
CA TYR A 778 -16.70 20.91 -13.33
C TYR A 778 -17.72 21.97 -13.79
N ILE A 779 -17.26 23.20 -14.04
CA ILE A 779 -18.10 24.28 -14.57
C ILE A 779 -18.85 23.86 -15.85
N PRO A 780 -18.24 23.19 -16.85
CA PRO A 780 -18.97 22.81 -18.06
C PRO A 780 -20.23 21.99 -17.76
N GLN A 781 -20.12 21.01 -16.86
CA GLN A 781 -21.24 20.16 -16.46
C GLN A 781 -22.26 20.91 -15.62
N LEU A 782 -21.82 21.81 -14.73
CA LEU A 782 -22.71 22.62 -13.91
C LEU A 782 -23.58 23.55 -14.76
N VAL A 783 -22.99 24.18 -15.79
CA VAL A 783 -23.72 25.03 -16.73
C VAL A 783 -24.71 24.20 -17.55
N GLN A 784 -24.32 23.01 -18.02
CA GLN A 784 -25.24 22.12 -18.73
C GLN A 784 -26.37 21.57 -17.83
N ALA A 785 -26.14 21.40 -16.54
CA ALA A 785 -27.18 20.96 -15.60
C ALA A 785 -28.36 21.94 -15.51
N VAL A 786 -28.18 23.23 -15.85
CA VAL A 786 -29.26 24.22 -15.93
C VAL A 786 -30.32 23.83 -16.97
N ARG A 787 -29.93 23.05 -18.00
CA ARG A 787 -30.87 22.53 -19.01
C ARG A 787 -32.03 21.79 -18.36
N TYR A 788 -31.74 21.01 -17.31
CA TYR A 788 -32.71 20.18 -16.59
C TYR A 788 -33.24 20.83 -15.30
N ASP A 789 -32.93 22.11 -15.03
CA ASP A 789 -33.29 22.78 -13.79
C ASP A 789 -34.71 23.36 -13.83
N GLU A 790 -35.72 22.50 -13.64
CA GLU A 790 -37.13 22.92 -13.61
C GLU A 790 -37.48 23.71 -12.34
N MET A 791 -36.82 23.42 -11.22
CA MET A 791 -37.13 23.99 -9.90
C MET A 791 -36.25 25.20 -9.51
N GLY A 792 -35.22 25.53 -10.30
CA GLY A 792 -34.33 26.66 -10.06
C GLY A 792 -33.23 26.42 -9.02
N PHE A 793 -32.98 25.17 -8.63
CA PHE A 793 -31.94 24.83 -7.65
C PHE A 793 -30.53 25.00 -8.21
N VAL A 794 -30.31 24.58 -9.46
CA VAL A 794 -28.99 24.70 -10.12
C VAL A 794 -28.69 26.17 -10.39
N ARG A 795 -29.69 26.96 -10.83
CA ARG A 795 -29.59 28.41 -10.94
C ARG A 795 -29.13 29.05 -9.62
N ARG A 796 -29.80 28.72 -8.51
CA ARG A 796 -29.44 29.26 -7.19
C ARG A 796 -28.05 28.81 -6.74
N LEU A 797 -27.67 27.57 -7.04
CA LEU A 797 -26.35 27.04 -6.78
C LEU A 797 -25.27 27.83 -7.52
N ILE A 798 -25.44 28.08 -8.82
CA ILE A 798 -24.47 28.85 -9.61
C ILE A 798 -24.26 30.25 -9.03
N LEU A 799 -25.35 30.94 -8.65
CA LEU A 799 -25.28 32.25 -8.01
C LEU A 799 -24.51 32.19 -6.68
N ALA A 800 -24.84 31.21 -5.83
CA ALA A 800 -24.15 31.01 -4.55
C ALA A 800 -22.66 30.62 -4.71
N LEU A 801 -22.29 29.97 -5.81
CA LEU A 801 -20.90 29.67 -6.13
C LEU A 801 -20.15 30.90 -6.65
N SER A 802 -20.78 31.73 -7.48
CA SER A 802 -20.17 32.98 -7.97
C SER A 802 -19.86 33.97 -6.85
N GLU A 803 -20.59 33.94 -5.73
CA GLU A 803 -20.35 34.80 -4.57
C GLU A 803 -19.13 34.37 -3.74
N LYS A 804 -18.61 33.15 -3.92
CA LYS A 804 -17.48 32.64 -3.11
C LYS A 804 -16.12 33.06 -3.63
N SER A 805 -16.00 33.30 -4.93
CA SER A 805 -14.73 33.49 -5.60
C SER A 805 -14.95 34.29 -6.87
N ASN A 806 -14.22 35.40 -7.01
CA ASN A 806 -14.26 36.24 -8.19
C ASN A 806 -13.77 35.45 -9.42
N LEU A 807 -12.73 34.64 -9.25
CA LEU A 807 -12.20 33.79 -10.32
C LEU A 807 -13.21 32.72 -10.76
N LEU A 808 -13.90 32.08 -9.81
CA LEU A 808 -14.97 31.13 -10.12
C LEU A 808 -16.11 31.82 -10.88
N ALA A 809 -16.50 33.02 -10.48
CA ALA A 809 -17.51 33.81 -11.17
C ALA A 809 -17.10 34.15 -12.62
N HIS A 810 -15.86 34.57 -12.85
CA HIS A 810 -15.34 34.86 -14.21
C HIS A 810 -15.40 33.61 -15.10
N GLN A 811 -14.94 32.46 -14.58
CA GLN A 811 -14.96 31.18 -15.30
C GLN A 811 -16.40 30.71 -15.61
N LEU A 812 -17.33 30.91 -14.68
CA LEU A 812 -18.76 30.66 -14.90
C LEU A 812 -19.31 31.56 -16.02
N ILE A 813 -19.01 32.86 -16.02
CA ILE A 813 -19.48 33.80 -17.04
C ILE A 813 -18.97 33.40 -18.43
N TRP A 814 -17.68 33.10 -18.58
CA TRP A 814 -17.11 32.64 -19.86
C TRP A 814 -17.81 31.36 -20.38
N ASN A 815 -18.04 30.39 -19.50
CA ASN A 815 -18.69 29.14 -19.87
C ASN A 815 -20.19 29.33 -20.19
N ILE A 816 -20.89 30.16 -19.42
CA ILE A 816 -22.29 30.53 -19.64
C ILE A 816 -22.45 31.20 -21.00
N ARG A 817 -21.66 32.25 -21.28
CA ARG A 817 -21.73 32.98 -22.56
C ARG A 817 -21.46 32.06 -23.75
N THR A 818 -20.49 31.17 -23.63
CA THR A 818 -20.19 30.17 -24.67
C THR A 818 -21.38 29.24 -24.93
N ASN A 819 -22.06 28.78 -23.88
CA ASN A 819 -23.19 27.83 -23.99
C ASN A 819 -24.55 28.47 -24.28
N THR A 820 -24.62 29.79 -24.50
CA THR A 820 -25.80 30.42 -25.12
C THR A 820 -25.94 30.08 -26.61
N TYR A 821 -24.93 29.43 -27.20
CA TYR A 821 -24.91 28.98 -28.58
C TYR A 821 -24.65 27.46 -28.66
N LYS A 822 -25.29 26.82 -29.65
CA LYS A 822 -25.07 25.41 -29.99
C LYS A 822 -23.72 25.18 -30.66
N ASN A 823 -23.30 26.11 -31.51
CA ASN A 823 -22.03 26.09 -32.24
C ASN A 823 -21.47 27.52 -32.37
N GLU A 824 -20.52 27.74 -33.27
CA GLU A 824 -19.90 29.06 -33.52
C GLU A 824 -20.90 30.18 -33.84
N THR A 825 -22.06 29.87 -34.43
CA THR A 825 -22.99 30.87 -34.99
C THR A 825 -24.46 30.68 -34.61
N THR A 826 -24.88 29.46 -34.26
CA THR A 826 -26.27 29.10 -34.03
C THR A 826 -26.62 29.27 -32.55
N PRO A 827 -27.53 30.18 -32.18
CA PRO A 827 -28.00 30.32 -30.80
C PRO A 827 -28.71 29.06 -30.30
N ASP A 828 -28.55 28.74 -29.02
CA ASP A 828 -29.39 27.76 -28.31
C ASP A 828 -30.48 28.55 -27.57
N ASP A 829 -31.63 28.77 -28.22
CA ASP A 829 -32.69 29.63 -27.66
C ASP A 829 -33.20 29.17 -26.29
N GLU A 830 -33.23 27.85 -26.05
CA GLU A 830 -33.67 27.28 -24.78
C GLU A 830 -32.66 27.59 -23.67
N MET A 831 -31.38 27.30 -23.90
CA MET A 831 -30.32 27.57 -22.92
C MET A 831 -30.12 29.06 -22.73
N LYS A 832 -30.13 29.85 -23.81
CA LYS A 832 -29.98 31.30 -23.74
C LYS A 832 -31.03 31.93 -22.84
N LYS A 833 -32.31 31.52 -22.95
CA LYS A 833 -33.39 32.00 -22.08
C LYS A 833 -33.14 31.71 -20.60
N LYS A 834 -32.52 30.57 -20.28
CA LYS A 834 -32.22 30.15 -18.90
C LYS A 834 -30.91 30.76 -18.36
N LEU A 835 -29.88 30.86 -19.19
CA LEU A 835 -28.51 31.22 -18.83
C LEU A 835 -28.23 32.72 -18.82
N GLU A 836 -28.78 33.48 -19.77
CA GLU A 836 -28.56 34.93 -19.87
C GLU A 836 -28.96 35.66 -18.57
N PRO A 837 -30.12 35.36 -17.93
CA PRO A 837 -30.47 35.99 -16.66
C PRO A 837 -29.51 35.63 -15.51
N ILE A 838 -28.86 34.46 -15.58
CA ILE A 838 -27.89 34.03 -14.56
C ILE A 838 -26.63 34.88 -14.69
N ALA A 839 -26.07 35.02 -15.90
CA ALA A 839 -24.89 35.86 -16.13
C ALA A 839 -25.14 37.31 -15.71
N GLN A 840 -26.29 37.88 -16.09
CA GLN A 840 -26.66 39.24 -15.70
C GLN A 840 -26.76 39.39 -14.18
N GLN A 841 -27.34 38.41 -13.48
CA GLN A 841 -27.45 38.45 -12.02
C GLN A 841 -26.07 38.36 -11.35
N ILE A 842 -25.14 37.54 -11.87
CA ILE A 842 -23.76 37.48 -11.36
C ILE A 842 -23.10 38.86 -11.49
N GLU A 843 -23.23 39.50 -12.65
CA GLU A 843 -22.64 40.82 -12.91
C GLU A 843 -23.23 41.93 -12.01
N ILE A 844 -24.51 41.83 -11.67
CA ILE A 844 -25.19 42.74 -10.73
C ILE A 844 -24.72 42.50 -9.29
N ASN A 845 -24.44 41.25 -8.91
CA ASN A 845 -24.04 40.87 -7.56
C ASN A 845 -22.57 41.21 -7.23
N PHE A 846 -21.75 41.58 -8.22
CA PHE A 846 -20.37 41.98 -7.95
C PHE A 846 -20.30 43.22 -7.06
N THR A 847 -19.37 43.20 -6.11
CA THR A 847 -18.96 44.41 -5.40
C THR A 847 -18.31 45.41 -6.37
N SER A 848 -18.21 46.69 -6.00
CA SER A 848 -17.63 47.71 -6.88
C SER A 848 -16.23 47.33 -7.38
N ASP A 849 -15.40 46.78 -6.50
CA ASP A 849 -14.00 46.44 -6.84
C ASP A 849 -13.90 45.12 -7.60
N ALA A 850 -14.72 44.12 -7.26
CA ALA A 850 -14.84 42.89 -8.06
C ALA A 850 -15.31 43.19 -9.48
N LYS A 851 -16.25 44.13 -9.66
CA LYS A 851 -16.74 44.56 -10.97
C LYS A 851 -15.64 45.25 -11.79
N LYS A 852 -14.86 46.16 -11.20
CA LYS A 852 -13.70 46.76 -11.86
C LYS A 852 -12.68 45.69 -12.27
N PHE A 853 -12.40 44.72 -11.41
CA PHE A 853 -11.50 43.61 -11.70
C PHE A 853 -11.99 42.76 -12.88
N TYR A 854 -13.26 42.37 -12.86
CA TYR A 854 -13.96 41.69 -13.95
C TYR A 854 -13.83 42.45 -15.27
N GLU A 855 -14.18 43.75 -15.28
CA GLU A 855 -14.12 44.60 -16.47
C GLU A 855 -12.69 44.72 -17.03
N ARG A 856 -11.68 44.87 -16.17
CA ARG A 856 -10.26 44.89 -16.58
C ARG A 856 -9.84 43.60 -17.27
N VAL A 857 -10.13 42.44 -16.66
CA VAL A 857 -9.73 41.13 -17.17
C VAL A 857 -10.44 40.82 -18.49
N PHE A 858 -11.76 41.01 -18.56
CA PHE A 858 -12.55 40.71 -19.75
C PHE A 858 -12.19 41.65 -20.92
N THR A 859 -12.06 42.94 -20.67
CA THR A 859 -11.67 43.91 -21.71
C THR A 859 -10.31 43.57 -22.31
N TYR A 860 -9.33 43.19 -21.48
CA TYR A 860 -8.02 42.81 -21.97
C TYR A 860 -8.04 41.48 -22.74
N SER A 861 -8.78 40.48 -22.25
CA SER A 861 -9.00 39.20 -22.95
C SER A 861 -9.67 39.38 -24.32
N ASP A 862 -10.63 40.29 -24.42
CA ASP A 862 -11.34 40.60 -25.67
C ASP A 862 -10.41 41.29 -26.68
N LYS A 863 -9.54 42.21 -26.22
CA LYS A 863 -8.51 42.83 -27.07
C LYS A 863 -7.58 41.76 -27.68
N LEU A 864 -7.12 40.80 -26.87
CA LEU A 864 -6.29 39.69 -27.34
C LEU A 864 -7.04 38.80 -28.36
N THR A 865 -8.30 38.48 -28.09
CA THR A 865 -9.10 37.63 -28.99
C THR A 865 -9.33 38.30 -30.36
N LYS A 866 -9.57 39.61 -30.39
CA LYS A 866 -9.77 40.41 -31.62
C LYS A 866 -8.55 40.44 -32.56
N VAL A 867 -7.34 40.15 -32.08
CA VAL A 867 -6.14 40.09 -32.95
C VAL A 867 -6.32 39.08 -34.08
N SER A 868 -6.96 37.93 -33.85
CA SER A 868 -7.24 36.94 -34.90
C SER A 868 -8.11 37.53 -36.02
N GLU A 869 -9.10 38.35 -35.68
CA GLU A 869 -9.95 39.03 -36.67
C GLU A 869 -9.18 40.08 -37.47
N ILE A 870 -8.28 40.83 -36.81
CA ILE A 870 -7.43 41.84 -37.45
C ILE A 870 -6.49 41.21 -38.48
N ILE A 871 -5.91 40.03 -38.18
CA ILE A 871 -4.92 39.39 -39.05
C ILE A 871 -5.54 38.51 -40.15
N LYS A 872 -6.81 38.11 -40.00
CA LYS A 872 -7.52 37.23 -40.93
C LYS A 872 -7.52 37.72 -42.40
N PRO A 873 -7.70 39.01 -42.71
CA PRO A 873 -7.70 39.51 -44.08
C PRO A 873 -6.33 39.45 -44.78
N TYR A 874 -5.23 39.41 -44.04
CA TYR A 874 -3.88 39.42 -44.61
C TYR A 874 -3.50 38.05 -45.20
N PRO A 875 -2.77 37.98 -46.33
CA PRO A 875 -2.36 36.72 -46.93
C PRO A 875 -1.43 35.92 -46.01
N LYS A 876 -1.51 34.57 -46.08
CA LYS A 876 -0.64 33.67 -45.29
C LYS A 876 0.84 33.95 -45.60
N GLY A 877 1.69 33.97 -44.58
CA GLY A 877 3.13 34.22 -44.72
C GLY A 877 3.59 35.42 -43.90
N ASN A 878 4.59 36.14 -44.40
CA ASN A 878 5.24 37.24 -43.68
C ASN A 878 4.30 38.43 -43.42
N ASP A 879 3.38 38.74 -44.34
CA ASP A 879 2.48 39.89 -44.21
C ASP A 879 1.53 39.73 -43.01
N ARG A 880 0.91 38.54 -42.87
CA ARG A 880 0.08 38.22 -41.71
C ARG A 880 0.88 38.19 -40.40
N LYS A 881 2.14 37.74 -40.45
CA LYS A 881 3.03 37.76 -39.28
C LYS A 881 3.35 39.20 -38.85
N GLN A 882 3.65 40.09 -39.79
CA GLN A 882 3.90 41.50 -39.51
C GLN A 882 2.64 42.19 -38.97
N ALA A 883 1.46 41.91 -39.55
CA ALA A 883 0.19 42.42 -39.04
C ALA A 883 -0.10 41.97 -37.60
N CYS A 884 0.18 40.69 -37.28
CA CYS A 884 0.06 40.15 -35.92
C CYS A 884 0.98 40.86 -34.93
N VAL A 885 2.26 41.01 -35.25
CA VAL A 885 3.22 41.73 -34.41
C VAL A 885 2.82 43.20 -34.22
N LYS A 886 2.27 43.85 -35.26
CA LYS A 886 1.76 45.22 -35.15
C LYS A 886 0.57 45.30 -34.18
N ALA A 887 -0.41 44.42 -34.33
CA ALA A 887 -1.58 44.37 -33.44
C ALA A 887 -1.18 44.08 -31.98
N LEU A 888 -0.21 43.18 -31.74
CA LEU A 888 0.28 42.92 -30.38
C LEU A 888 1.04 44.10 -29.78
N ARG A 889 1.74 44.92 -30.58
CA ARG A 889 2.38 46.15 -30.10
C ARG A 889 1.36 47.19 -29.65
N GLU A 890 0.24 47.30 -30.36
CA GLU A 890 -0.86 48.21 -30.01
C GLU A 890 -1.56 47.79 -28.70
N ILE A 891 -1.60 46.48 -28.39
CA ILE A 891 -2.21 45.96 -27.16
C ILE A 891 -1.22 45.96 -25.99
N GLY A 892 0.04 45.58 -26.24
CA GLY A 892 1.03 45.32 -25.21
C GLY A 892 1.73 46.56 -24.63
N SER A 893 1.45 47.77 -25.12
CA SER A 893 1.93 49.02 -24.51
C SER A 893 1.26 49.34 -23.16
N GLU A 894 0.12 48.71 -22.85
CA GLU A 894 -0.67 48.96 -21.65
C GLU A 894 -1.22 47.63 -21.07
N VAL A 895 -0.34 46.77 -20.53
CA VAL A 895 -0.78 45.58 -19.77
C VAL A 895 -1.35 46.06 -18.43
N PRO A 896 -2.65 45.87 -18.13
CA PRO A 896 -3.22 46.36 -16.88
C PRO A 896 -2.71 45.55 -15.67
N THR A 897 -2.41 46.24 -14.57
CA THR A 897 -1.92 45.62 -13.34
C THR A 897 -2.91 44.60 -12.77
N GLY A 898 -2.41 43.44 -12.36
CA GLY A 898 -3.19 42.40 -11.67
C GLY A 898 -4.12 41.59 -12.57
N VAL A 899 -3.98 41.65 -13.91
CA VAL A 899 -4.74 40.80 -14.84
C VAL A 899 -4.09 39.42 -14.95
N TYR A 900 -4.89 38.39 -15.24
CA TYR A 900 -4.44 37.02 -15.49
C TYR A 900 -4.92 36.53 -16.86
N LEU A 901 -4.32 35.45 -17.37
CA LEU A 901 -4.77 34.82 -18.62
C LEU A 901 -5.97 33.91 -18.33
N PRO A 902 -7.04 33.91 -19.15
CA PRO A 902 -8.21 33.05 -18.92
C PRO A 902 -7.88 31.56 -18.71
N SER A 903 -6.85 31.06 -19.40
CA SER A 903 -6.37 29.68 -19.28
C SER A 903 -5.49 29.42 -18.06
N ASN A 904 -5.01 30.44 -17.35
CA ASN A 904 -4.18 30.33 -16.15
C ASN A 904 -4.61 31.31 -15.04
N PRO A 905 -5.62 30.94 -14.21
CA PRO A 905 -6.09 31.78 -13.12
C PRO A 905 -5.15 31.79 -11.88
N GLU A 906 -4.05 31.03 -11.89
CA GLU A 906 -3.09 30.92 -10.78
C GLU A 906 -1.87 31.85 -10.94
N ALA A 907 -1.73 32.49 -12.10
CA ALA A 907 -0.60 33.35 -12.42
C ALA A 907 -1.05 34.73 -12.89
N ILE A 908 -0.35 35.75 -12.40
CA ILE A 908 -0.56 37.15 -12.83
C ILE A 908 0.28 37.40 -14.08
N LEU A 909 -0.29 38.15 -15.01
CA LEU A 909 0.38 38.61 -16.21
C LEU A 909 1.26 39.84 -15.90
N ILE A 910 2.56 39.72 -16.16
CA ILE A 910 3.53 40.81 -15.99
C ILE A 910 3.69 41.59 -17.29
N SER A 911 3.95 40.90 -18.40
CA SER A 911 4.19 41.55 -19.70
C SER A 911 3.89 40.62 -20.88
N LEU A 912 3.67 41.22 -22.05
CA LEU A 912 3.52 40.53 -23.34
C LEU A 912 4.79 40.70 -24.17
N ASP A 913 5.35 39.61 -24.71
CA ASP A 913 6.43 39.71 -25.68
C ASP A 913 5.88 40.15 -27.04
N LEU A 914 6.07 41.43 -27.33
CA LEU A 914 5.54 42.10 -28.52
C LEU A 914 6.08 41.51 -29.85
N LYS A 915 7.20 40.78 -29.83
CA LYS A 915 7.80 40.18 -31.04
C LYS A 915 7.39 38.71 -31.22
N SER A 916 6.73 38.11 -30.23
CA SER A 916 6.41 36.68 -30.22
C SER A 916 5.24 36.27 -31.12
N GLY A 917 4.45 37.24 -31.61
CA GLY A 917 3.25 36.99 -32.42
C GLY A 917 3.49 36.13 -33.65
N ALA A 918 2.91 34.93 -33.66
CA ALA A 918 3.05 33.97 -34.75
C ALA A 918 1.68 33.43 -35.19
N PRO A 919 1.16 33.83 -36.35
CA PRO A 919 -0.04 33.22 -36.95
C PRO A 919 0.23 31.76 -37.31
N MET A 920 -0.73 30.86 -37.06
CA MET A 920 -0.60 29.45 -37.38
C MET A 920 -0.94 29.16 -38.86
N GLN A 921 -0.32 28.12 -39.42
CA GLN A 921 -0.38 27.82 -40.87
C GLN A 921 -1.70 27.13 -41.31
N SER A 922 -2.39 26.45 -40.39
CA SER A 922 -3.37 25.41 -40.68
C SER A 922 -4.84 25.84 -40.82
N ALA A 923 -5.22 27.11 -40.60
CA ALA A 923 -6.65 27.47 -40.59
C ALA A 923 -7.04 28.64 -41.52
N ALA A 924 -8.24 28.54 -42.10
CA ALA A 924 -8.96 29.65 -42.75
C ALA A 924 -9.36 30.76 -41.74
N LYS A 925 -9.32 30.44 -40.44
CA LYS A 925 -9.79 31.28 -39.32
C LYS A 925 -8.66 32.03 -38.57
N ALA A 926 -7.40 31.88 -39.04
CA ALA A 926 -6.21 32.64 -38.64
C ALA A 926 -5.92 32.74 -37.12
N PRO A 927 -5.83 31.62 -36.37
CA PRO A 927 -5.38 31.65 -34.98
C PRO A 927 -3.91 32.07 -34.90
N TYR A 928 -3.51 32.60 -33.74
CA TYR A 928 -2.13 33.01 -33.49
C TYR A 928 -1.65 32.59 -32.10
N ARG A 929 -0.33 32.46 -31.97
CA ARG A 929 0.36 32.22 -30.71
C ARG A 929 1.08 33.49 -30.25
N ALA A 930 1.08 33.74 -28.94
CA ALA A 930 1.84 34.79 -28.29
C ALA A 930 2.50 34.28 -26.99
N THR A 931 3.61 34.90 -26.60
CA THR A 931 4.35 34.62 -25.38
C THR A 931 4.14 35.73 -24.35
N PHE A 932 3.83 35.32 -23.14
CA PHE A 932 3.57 36.18 -21.99
C PHE A 932 4.59 35.88 -20.90
N ARG A 933 5.00 36.90 -20.15
CA ARG A 933 5.73 36.73 -18.90
C ARG A 933 4.72 36.75 -17.76
N VAL A 934 4.70 35.69 -16.97
CA VAL A 934 3.74 35.49 -15.88
C VAL A 934 4.47 35.15 -14.59
N GLN A 935 3.81 35.43 -13.46
CA GLN A 935 4.30 35.12 -12.12
C GLN A 935 3.28 34.24 -11.40
N THR A 936 3.68 33.04 -10.98
CA THR A 936 2.79 32.15 -10.21
C THR A 936 2.65 32.67 -8.79
N VAL A 937 1.42 32.93 -8.37
CA VAL A 937 1.08 33.50 -7.06
C VAL A 937 -0.02 32.71 -6.35
N GLY A 938 -0.76 31.86 -7.09
CA GLY A 938 -1.88 31.06 -6.59
C GLY A 938 -3.20 31.83 -6.60
N ILE A 939 -4.32 31.10 -6.66
CA ILE A 939 -5.69 31.64 -6.77
C ILE A 939 -5.99 32.68 -5.68
N GLU A 940 -5.64 32.39 -4.42
CA GLU A 940 -5.91 33.28 -3.28
C GLU A 940 -5.22 34.65 -3.44
N GLN A 941 -4.01 34.70 -4.02
CA GLN A 941 -3.29 35.96 -4.23
C GLN A 941 -3.80 36.70 -5.47
N VAL A 942 -4.16 36.00 -6.54
CA VAL A 942 -4.81 36.62 -7.71
C VAL A 942 -6.13 37.27 -7.30
N GLU A 943 -6.91 36.64 -6.42
CA GLU A 943 -8.16 37.22 -5.92
C GLU A 943 -7.96 38.51 -5.12
N ARG A 944 -6.84 38.66 -4.42
CA ARG A 944 -6.48 39.91 -3.72
C ARG A 944 -6.18 41.06 -4.69
N CYS A 945 -5.87 40.78 -5.95
CA CYS A 945 -5.73 41.82 -6.98
C CYS A 945 -7.07 42.49 -7.37
N ALA A 946 -8.19 41.99 -6.84
CA ALA A 946 -9.46 42.69 -6.88
C ALA A 946 -9.47 43.90 -5.93
N ASP A 947 -8.68 43.89 -4.85
CA ASP A 947 -8.57 44.97 -3.88
C ASP A 947 -7.69 46.11 -4.44
N PRO A 948 -8.21 47.35 -4.55
CA PRO A 948 -7.44 48.49 -5.05
C PRO A 948 -6.28 48.92 -4.13
N ASP A 949 -6.33 48.59 -2.83
CA ASP A 949 -5.31 48.96 -1.84
C ASP A 949 -4.20 47.89 -1.73
N TYR A 950 -4.33 46.77 -2.45
CA TYR A 950 -3.34 45.71 -2.46
C TYR A 950 -2.15 46.08 -3.36
N GLU A 951 -1.08 46.62 -2.74
CA GLU A 951 0.22 46.71 -3.38
C GLU A 951 0.81 45.30 -3.53
N PHE A 952 0.90 44.84 -4.78
CA PHE A 952 1.54 43.58 -5.11
C PHE A 952 3.03 43.64 -4.73
N MET A 953 3.39 43.05 -3.59
CA MET A 953 4.79 42.86 -3.23
C MET A 953 5.39 41.77 -4.14
N HIS A 954 6.44 42.12 -4.89
CA HIS A 954 7.28 41.16 -5.62
C HIS A 954 8.05 40.26 -4.63
N ASP A 955 7.35 39.38 -3.95
CA ASP A 955 7.96 38.44 -3.01
C ASP A 955 8.34 37.15 -3.76
N PHE A 956 9.60 36.71 -3.60
CA PHE A 956 10.30 35.45 -3.94
C PHE A 956 9.75 34.42 -4.98
N SER A 957 8.74 34.71 -5.80
CA SER A 957 8.13 33.77 -6.76
C SER A 957 8.76 33.87 -8.15
N THR A 958 8.89 32.72 -8.81
CA THR A 958 9.57 32.58 -10.10
C THR A 958 8.73 33.12 -11.25
N GLU A 959 9.23 34.12 -11.96
CA GLU A 959 8.71 34.52 -13.27
C GLU A 959 9.05 33.45 -14.31
N TYR A 960 8.10 33.15 -15.21
CA TYR A 960 8.35 32.25 -16.34
C TYR A 960 7.61 32.73 -17.60
N SER A 961 8.04 32.20 -18.75
CA SER A 961 7.39 32.47 -20.03
C SER A 961 6.27 31.47 -20.28
N GLN A 962 5.04 31.96 -20.42
CA GLN A 962 3.88 31.17 -20.80
C GLN A 962 3.45 31.50 -22.22
N MET A 963 3.28 30.48 -23.06
CA MET A 963 2.78 30.65 -24.43
C MET A 963 1.30 30.26 -24.49
N ALA A 964 0.49 31.04 -25.20
CA ALA A 964 -0.92 30.74 -25.41
C ALA A 964 -1.32 30.96 -26.88
N ILE A 965 -2.27 30.14 -27.34
CA ILE A 965 -2.90 30.21 -28.66
C ILE A 965 -4.30 30.79 -28.49
N PHE A 966 -4.61 31.80 -29.28
CA PHE A 966 -5.95 32.39 -29.37
C PHE A 966 -6.63 31.86 -30.62
N LYS A 967 -7.66 31.04 -30.42
CA LYS A 967 -8.43 30.39 -31.48
C LYS A 967 -9.76 31.13 -31.62
N VAL A 968 -10.07 31.58 -32.84
CA VAL A 968 -11.33 32.29 -33.15
C VAL A 968 -12.02 31.58 -34.29
N GLY A 969 -13.33 31.42 -34.11
CA GLY A 969 -14.19 30.65 -34.96
C GLY A 969 -13.97 29.14 -34.86
N ASP A 970 -13.42 28.55 -33.80
CA ASP A 970 -13.47 27.09 -33.63
C ASP A 970 -13.97 26.75 -32.23
N ASP A 971 -14.85 25.76 -32.13
CA ASP A 971 -15.41 25.31 -30.85
C ASP A 971 -14.42 24.45 -30.08
N VAL A 972 -13.88 24.98 -28.98
CA VAL A 972 -12.91 24.31 -28.11
C VAL A 972 -13.57 23.48 -26.99
N ARG A 973 -14.90 23.41 -26.91
CA ARG A 973 -15.59 22.66 -25.83
C ARG A 973 -15.30 21.17 -25.86
N GLN A 974 -15.03 20.60 -27.04
CA GLN A 974 -14.61 19.20 -27.18
C GLN A 974 -13.23 18.97 -26.54
N ASP A 975 -12.27 19.85 -26.81
CA ASP A 975 -10.94 19.82 -26.18
C ASP A 975 -11.04 19.92 -24.66
N ILE A 976 -11.89 20.84 -24.16
CA ILE A 976 -12.12 21.01 -22.72
C ILE A 976 -12.60 19.71 -22.07
N LEU A 977 -13.58 19.02 -22.67
CA LEU A 977 -14.08 17.75 -22.15
C LEU A 977 -13.01 16.64 -22.17
N ALA A 978 -12.24 16.54 -23.25
CA ALA A 978 -11.16 15.56 -23.34
C ALA A 978 -10.09 15.81 -22.27
N LEU A 979 -9.62 17.05 -22.15
CA LEU A 979 -8.61 17.47 -21.17
C LEU A 979 -9.10 17.32 -19.74
N GLN A 980 -10.38 17.59 -19.48
CA GLN A 980 -11.00 17.37 -18.17
C GLN A 980 -10.92 15.90 -17.76
N LEU A 981 -11.31 14.97 -18.65
CA LEU A 981 -11.22 13.54 -18.37
C LEU A 981 -9.77 13.09 -18.21
N MET A 982 -8.84 13.60 -19.03
CA MET A 982 -7.41 13.30 -18.89
C MET A 982 -6.81 13.85 -17.59
N ARG A 983 -7.28 15.00 -17.09
CA ARG A 983 -6.93 15.52 -15.76
C ARG A 983 -7.37 14.58 -14.65
N LEU A 984 -8.58 14.03 -14.75
CA LEU A 984 -9.03 13.01 -13.80
C LEU A 984 -8.19 11.73 -13.90
N PHE A 985 -7.84 11.29 -15.10
CA PHE A 985 -6.97 10.12 -15.27
C PHE A 985 -5.61 10.34 -14.61
N HIS A 986 -5.02 11.52 -14.82
CA HIS A 986 -3.76 11.91 -14.18
C HIS A 986 -3.87 11.89 -12.65
N ASN A 987 -4.87 12.56 -12.09
CA ASN A 987 -5.11 12.59 -10.65
C ASN A 987 -5.27 11.18 -10.06
N ILE A 988 -5.99 10.28 -10.76
CA ILE A 988 -6.15 8.89 -10.33
C ILE A 988 -4.82 8.16 -10.37
N PHE A 989 -4.01 8.32 -11.43
CA PHE A 989 -2.68 7.69 -11.49
C PHE A 989 -1.77 8.13 -10.35
N GLU A 990 -1.78 9.42 -10.01
CA GLU A 990 -1.02 9.94 -8.87
C GLU A 990 -1.52 9.37 -7.54
N GLN A 991 -2.84 9.37 -7.32
CA GLN A 991 -3.46 8.82 -6.12
C GLN A 991 -3.19 7.32 -5.93
N GLU A 992 -3.18 6.56 -7.03
CA GLU A 992 -2.92 5.11 -7.05
C GLU A 992 -1.41 4.79 -7.05
N GLY A 993 -0.54 5.81 -7.09
CA GLY A 993 0.92 5.65 -7.07
C GLY A 993 1.51 5.04 -8.34
N LEU A 994 0.81 5.15 -9.47
CA LEU A 994 1.28 4.64 -10.76
C LEU A 994 2.21 5.65 -11.44
N GLU A 995 3.35 5.16 -11.94
CA GLU A 995 4.29 5.98 -12.73
C GLU A 995 3.77 6.19 -14.16
N LEU A 996 2.74 7.02 -14.30
CA LEU A 996 2.10 7.36 -15.57
C LEU A 996 2.04 8.88 -15.74
N TYR A 997 2.40 9.37 -16.91
CA TYR A 997 2.52 10.80 -17.16
C TYR A 997 1.51 11.29 -18.21
N LEU A 998 0.66 12.23 -17.82
CA LEU A 998 -0.22 12.97 -18.74
C LEU A 998 0.00 14.46 -18.53
N TYR A 999 0.33 15.17 -19.60
CA TYR A 999 0.38 16.63 -19.56
C TYR A 999 -0.98 17.20 -19.94
N THR A 1000 -1.63 17.83 -18.96
CA THR A 1000 -2.97 18.40 -19.11
C THR A 1000 -2.88 19.92 -19.22
N TYR A 1001 -2.59 20.40 -20.44
CA TYR A 1001 -2.62 21.83 -20.74
C TYR A 1001 -4.03 22.39 -20.58
N ARG A 1002 -4.14 23.69 -20.25
CA ARG A 1002 -5.44 24.32 -19.98
C ARG A 1002 -6.05 24.92 -21.23
N VAL A 1003 -7.34 24.67 -21.40
CA VAL A 1003 -8.16 25.22 -22.46
C VAL A 1003 -9.39 25.84 -21.85
N ILE A 1004 -9.73 27.04 -22.31
CA ILE A 1004 -10.94 27.72 -21.89
C ILE A 1004 -11.66 28.31 -23.10
N ALA A 1005 -12.98 28.17 -23.13
CA ALA A 1005 -13.83 28.85 -24.09
C ALA A 1005 -14.19 30.23 -23.53
N THR A 1006 -13.74 31.29 -24.19
CA THR A 1006 -13.97 32.67 -23.73
C THR A 1006 -15.24 33.28 -24.32
N SER A 1007 -15.70 32.77 -25.45
CA SER A 1007 -16.91 33.19 -26.16
C SER A 1007 -17.34 32.12 -27.17
N PRO A 1008 -18.55 32.18 -27.74
CA PRO A 1008 -18.97 31.28 -28.81
C PRO A 1008 -17.94 31.23 -29.95
N GLY A 1009 -17.44 30.03 -30.26
CA GLY A 1009 -16.39 29.82 -31.26
C GLY A 1009 -15.02 30.42 -30.91
N CYS A 1010 -14.79 30.92 -29.70
CA CYS A 1010 -13.51 31.50 -29.28
C CYS A 1010 -12.93 30.73 -28.10
N GLY A 1011 -11.62 30.52 -28.12
CA GLY A 1011 -10.92 29.83 -27.04
C GLY A 1011 -9.47 30.24 -26.88
N VAL A 1012 -8.98 30.09 -25.66
CA VAL A 1012 -7.57 30.28 -25.30
C VAL A 1012 -7.00 28.93 -24.90
N ILE A 1013 -5.92 28.53 -25.56
CA ILE A 1013 -5.25 27.23 -25.38
C ILE A 1013 -3.84 27.50 -24.88
N GLU A 1014 -3.48 26.93 -23.74
CA GLU A 1014 -2.10 26.93 -23.23
C GLU A 1014 -1.21 26.07 -24.12
N CYS A 1015 -0.06 26.61 -24.55
CA CYS A 1015 0.94 25.83 -25.27
C CYS A 1015 1.73 24.96 -24.29
N VAL A 1016 2.06 23.76 -24.74
CA VAL A 1016 3.00 22.89 -24.05
C VAL A 1016 4.40 23.55 -24.06
N PRO A 1017 5.01 23.83 -22.90
CA PRO A 1017 6.32 24.47 -22.84
C PRO A 1017 7.40 23.52 -23.35
N ASN A 1018 8.52 24.08 -23.87
CA ASN A 1018 9.74 23.33 -24.20
C ASN A 1018 9.51 22.04 -24.99
N SER A 1019 8.63 22.12 -26.00
CA SER A 1019 8.22 20.96 -26.78
C SER A 1019 8.21 21.25 -28.28
N ARG A 1020 8.40 20.21 -29.08
CA ARG A 1020 8.41 20.27 -30.54
C ARG A 1020 7.50 19.20 -31.11
N SER A 1021 6.76 19.50 -32.18
CA SER A 1021 5.95 18.48 -32.84
C SER A 1021 6.84 17.46 -33.56
N ARG A 1022 6.37 16.22 -33.70
CA ARG A 1022 7.07 15.17 -34.48
C ARG A 1022 7.23 15.57 -35.94
N GLU A 1023 6.27 16.33 -36.47
CA GLU A 1023 6.36 16.95 -37.80
C GLU A 1023 7.53 17.94 -37.90
N ASP A 1024 7.65 18.88 -36.95
CA ASP A 1024 8.75 19.85 -36.94
C ASP A 1024 10.12 19.16 -36.82
N ILE A 1025 10.19 18.08 -36.03
CA ILE A 1025 11.40 17.25 -35.92
C ILE A 1025 11.71 16.61 -37.29
N GLY A 1026 10.72 16.04 -37.97
CA GLY A 1026 10.94 15.42 -39.29
C GLY A 1026 11.42 16.40 -40.35
N ARG A 1027 10.86 17.62 -40.38
CA ARG A 1027 11.24 18.66 -41.36
C ARG A 1027 12.63 19.23 -41.14
N ASN A 1028 13.05 19.39 -39.88
CA ASN A 1028 14.31 20.07 -39.55
C ASN A 1028 15.52 19.15 -39.44
N THR A 1029 15.32 17.82 -39.31
CA THR A 1029 16.42 16.92 -38.93
C THR A 1029 16.74 15.83 -39.97
N GLU A 1030 15.99 15.72 -41.08
CA GLU A 1030 16.07 14.63 -42.10
C GLU A 1030 16.06 13.18 -41.54
N ALA A 1031 16.02 13.00 -40.23
CA ALA A 1031 16.22 11.76 -39.50
C ALA A 1031 14.95 11.33 -38.73
N GLY A 1032 14.82 10.04 -38.46
CA GLY A 1032 13.66 9.48 -37.75
C GLY A 1032 13.61 9.87 -36.27
N LEU A 1033 12.48 9.61 -35.60
CA LEU A 1033 12.31 9.96 -34.18
C LEU A 1033 13.39 9.31 -33.27
N PHE A 1034 13.81 8.09 -33.60
CA PHE A 1034 14.87 7.39 -32.88
C PHE A 1034 16.24 8.06 -33.06
N ASP A 1035 16.55 8.52 -34.27
CA ASP A 1035 17.81 9.22 -34.56
C ASP A 1035 17.85 10.58 -33.84
N TYR A 1036 16.72 11.28 -33.78
CA TYR A 1036 16.56 12.48 -32.95
C TYR A 1036 16.86 12.18 -31.48
N PHE A 1037 16.31 11.09 -30.93
CA PHE A 1037 16.57 10.65 -29.56
C PHE A 1037 18.07 10.40 -29.32
N ARG A 1038 18.77 9.75 -30.26
CA ARG A 1038 20.21 9.51 -30.18
C ARG A 1038 21.03 10.79 -30.28
N HIS A 1039 20.61 11.74 -31.12
CA HIS A 1039 21.30 13.01 -31.30
C HIS A 1039 21.17 13.90 -30.05
N VAL A 1040 19.99 14.00 -29.47
CA VAL A 1040 19.69 14.88 -28.33
C VAL A 1040 20.16 14.29 -27.00
N TYR A 1041 19.88 13.01 -26.75
CA TYR A 1041 20.16 12.37 -25.46
C TYR A 1041 21.44 11.55 -25.43
N GLY A 1042 22.07 11.31 -26.59
CA GLY A 1042 23.30 10.55 -26.73
C GLY A 1042 23.07 9.06 -27.02
N LYS A 1043 24.11 8.25 -26.78
CA LYS A 1043 24.04 6.79 -27.00
C LYS A 1043 23.02 6.14 -26.06
N GLU A 1044 22.47 5.00 -26.49
CA GLU A 1044 21.41 4.29 -25.74
C GLU A 1044 21.81 3.94 -24.30
N ASP A 1045 23.06 3.56 -24.07
CA ASP A 1045 23.56 3.20 -22.73
C ASP A 1045 23.79 4.41 -21.80
N SER A 1046 23.64 5.63 -22.31
CA SER A 1046 23.85 6.84 -21.51
C SER A 1046 22.71 7.08 -20.51
N ILE A 1047 23.04 7.63 -19.33
CA ILE A 1047 22.06 7.95 -18.29
C ILE A 1047 20.98 8.90 -18.83
N LYS A 1048 21.36 9.87 -19.68
CA LYS A 1048 20.43 10.82 -20.31
C LYS A 1048 19.43 10.12 -21.22
N PHE A 1049 19.90 9.23 -22.11
CA PHE A 1049 19.01 8.44 -22.97
C PHE A 1049 18.11 7.51 -22.16
N GLN A 1050 18.62 6.85 -21.12
CA GLN A 1050 17.81 5.99 -20.25
C GLN A 1050 16.71 6.77 -19.53
N LYS A 1051 17.02 7.96 -19.02
CA LYS A 1051 16.02 8.86 -18.40
C LYS A 1051 14.97 9.32 -19.42
N ALA A 1052 15.39 9.75 -20.61
CA ALA A 1052 14.47 10.16 -21.66
C ALA A 1052 13.60 8.99 -22.16
N ARG A 1053 14.16 7.79 -22.33
CA ARG A 1053 13.43 6.57 -22.67
C ARG A 1053 12.43 6.19 -21.58
N ARG A 1054 12.79 6.34 -20.31
CA ARG A 1054 11.87 6.14 -19.17
C ARG A 1054 10.69 7.09 -19.28
N ASN A 1055 10.95 8.38 -19.45
CA ASN A 1055 9.96 9.45 -19.61
C ASN A 1055 9.05 9.21 -20.83
N PHE A 1056 9.63 8.75 -21.93
CA PHE A 1056 8.92 8.35 -23.14
C PHE A 1056 7.96 7.17 -22.85
N VAL A 1057 8.42 6.12 -22.17
CA VAL A 1057 7.59 4.95 -21.84
C VAL A 1057 6.41 5.31 -20.94
N ILE A 1058 6.64 6.06 -19.84
CA ILE A 1058 5.58 6.39 -18.87
C ILE A 1058 4.51 7.31 -19.48
N SER A 1059 4.91 8.24 -20.35
CA SER A 1059 3.98 9.15 -21.04
C SER A 1059 3.24 8.42 -22.16
N MET A 1060 3.95 7.64 -22.97
CA MET A 1060 3.35 6.82 -24.02
C MET A 1060 2.32 5.84 -23.48
N ALA A 1061 2.59 5.21 -22.33
CA ALA A 1061 1.65 4.30 -21.68
C ALA A 1061 0.35 5.00 -21.26
N ALA A 1062 0.47 6.17 -20.62
CA ALA A 1062 -0.67 6.93 -20.13
C ALA A 1062 -1.53 7.49 -21.28
N TYR A 1063 -0.89 8.10 -22.28
CA TYR A 1063 -1.61 8.58 -23.47
C TYR A 1063 -2.24 7.42 -24.24
N SER A 1064 -1.60 6.25 -24.37
CA SER A 1064 -2.20 5.09 -25.03
C SER A 1064 -3.52 4.64 -24.38
N VAL A 1065 -3.59 4.64 -23.04
CA VAL A 1065 -4.84 4.35 -22.30
C VAL A 1065 -5.88 5.44 -22.56
N ALA A 1066 -5.49 6.73 -22.52
CA ALA A 1066 -6.39 7.85 -22.79
C ALA A 1066 -6.95 7.83 -24.22
N LEU A 1067 -6.11 7.59 -25.23
CA LEU A 1067 -6.51 7.48 -26.64
C LEU A 1067 -7.52 6.35 -26.85
N PHE A 1068 -7.29 5.19 -26.23
CA PHE A 1068 -8.20 4.05 -26.30
C PHE A 1068 -9.57 4.36 -25.66
N LEU A 1069 -9.56 4.93 -24.44
CA LEU A 1069 -10.78 5.24 -23.70
C LEU A 1069 -11.55 6.44 -24.26
N LEU A 1070 -10.89 7.43 -24.84
CA LEU A 1070 -11.57 8.61 -25.40
C LEU A 1070 -11.81 8.50 -26.91
N GLN A 1071 -11.20 7.51 -27.57
CA GLN A 1071 -11.24 7.31 -29.04
C GLN A 1071 -10.86 8.59 -29.76
N ILE A 1072 -9.67 9.09 -29.43
CA ILE A 1072 -9.10 10.24 -30.11
C ILE A 1072 -8.48 9.74 -31.41
N LYS A 1073 -8.99 10.24 -32.54
CA LYS A 1073 -8.79 9.60 -33.85
C LYS A 1073 -7.75 10.28 -34.75
N ASP A 1074 -7.70 11.62 -34.77
CA ASP A 1074 -6.81 12.42 -35.63
C ASP A 1074 -5.35 12.47 -35.15
N ARG A 1075 -4.69 11.32 -34.97
CA ARG A 1075 -3.34 11.18 -34.35
C ARG A 1075 -2.24 11.11 -35.41
N HIS A 1076 -1.98 12.24 -36.06
CA HIS A 1076 -0.87 12.43 -37.00
C HIS A 1076 0.36 13.11 -36.36
N ASN A 1077 1.50 13.16 -37.06
CA ASN A 1077 2.77 13.67 -36.54
C ASN A 1077 2.75 15.15 -36.10
N GLY A 1078 1.89 16.00 -36.69
CA GLY A 1078 1.66 17.37 -36.20
C GLY A 1078 0.99 17.47 -34.82
N ASN A 1079 0.20 16.47 -34.41
CA ASN A 1079 -0.56 16.45 -33.15
C ASN A 1079 0.16 15.68 -32.03
N ILE A 1080 1.40 15.26 -32.28
CA ILE A 1080 2.24 14.51 -31.35
C ILE A 1080 3.47 15.36 -31.10
N MET A 1081 3.66 15.76 -29.85
CA MET A 1081 4.79 16.54 -29.40
C MET A 1081 5.74 15.70 -28.56
N LEU A 1082 7.00 16.13 -28.54
CA LEU A 1082 8.03 15.61 -27.64
C LEU A 1082 8.60 16.79 -26.87
N ASP A 1083 8.64 16.69 -25.54
CA ASP A 1083 9.31 17.68 -24.70
C ASP A 1083 10.83 17.44 -24.60
N ASP A 1084 11.55 18.40 -24.04
CA ASP A 1084 13.00 18.30 -23.87
C ASP A 1084 13.43 17.16 -22.92
N GLU A 1085 12.55 16.63 -22.06
CA GLU A 1085 12.83 15.52 -21.15
C GLU A 1085 12.54 14.13 -21.74
N GLY A 1086 11.93 14.07 -22.93
CA GLY A 1086 11.60 12.85 -23.65
C GLY A 1086 10.17 12.36 -23.46
N HIS A 1087 9.27 13.12 -22.85
CA HIS A 1087 7.85 12.78 -22.75
C HIS A 1087 7.14 13.00 -24.10
N ILE A 1088 6.33 12.02 -24.49
CA ILE A 1088 5.40 12.18 -25.61
C ILE A 1088 4.10 12.82 -25.12
N ILE A 1089 3.64 13.85 -25.83
CA ILE A 1089 2.46 14.64 -25.46
C ILE A 1089 1.55 14.74 -26.67
N HIS A 1090 0.28 14.34 -26.52
CA HIS A 1090 -0.72 14.51 -27.57
C HIS A 1090 -1.46 15.83 -27.39
N ILE A 1091 -1.68 16.55 -28.49
CA ILE A 1091 -2.41 17.81 -28.54
C ILE A 1091 -3.56 17.74 -29.55
N ASP A 1092 -4.44 18.75 -29.56
CA ASP A 1092 -5.61 18.86 -30.44
C ASP A 1092 -6.58 17.67 -30.30
N PHE A 1093 -7.60 17.80 -29.47
CA PHE A 1093 -8.54 16.72 -29.16
C PHE A 1093 -9.91 16.92 -29.84
N GLY A 1094 -9.98 17.73 -30.90
CA GLY A 1094 -11.23 18.03 -31.61
C GLY A 1094 -11.96 16.79 -32.19
N PHE A 1095 -11.23 15.69 -32.45
CA PHE A 1095 -11.81 14.41 -32.89
C PHE A 1095 -11.76 13.37 -31.79
N MET A 1096 -12.83 13.30 -30.98
CA MET A 1096 -13.00 12.32 -29.90
C MET A 1096 -14.31 11.53 -30.03
N PHE A 1097 -14.41 10.42 -29.27
CA PHE A 1097 -15.54 9.48 -29.25
C PHE A 1097 -15.93 8.93 -30.63
N GLU A 1098 -17.05 9.41 -31.19
CA GLU A 1098 -17.61 8.87 -32.43
C GLU A 1098 -17.24 9.70 -33.67
N SER A 1099 -16.52 10.82 -33.47
CA SER A 1099 -16.03 11.66 -34.56
C SER A 1099 -14.68 11.16 -35.09
N SER A 1100 -14.53 11.13 -36.42
CA SER A 1100 -13.22 10.91 -37.05
C SER A 1100 -13.03 11.78 -38.31
N PRO A 1101 -11.78 12.08 -38.70
CA PRO A 1101 -11.47 12.82 -39.92
C PRO A 1101 -12.05 12.16 -41.19
N GLY A 1102 -12.24 12.96 -42.25
CA GLY A 1102 -12.55 12.47 -43.59
C GLY A 1102 -13.93 11.82 -43.76
N GLY A 1103 -14.96 12.26 -43.03
CA GLY A 1103 -16.32 11.72 -43.18
C GLY A 1103 -16.62 10.48 -42.33
N ASN A 1104 -15.83 10.21 -41.29
CA ASN A 1104 -16.02 9.12 -40.31
C ASN A 1104 -15.75 7.70 -40.81
N MET A 1105 -14.69 7.54 -41.61
CA MET A 1105 -14.27 6.24 -42.12
C MET A 1105 -13.78 5.26 -41.03
N ARG A 1106 -13.58 5.71 -39.77
CA ARG A 1106 -13.13 4.90 -38.61
C ARG A 1106 -11.92 4.01 -38.91
N PHE A 1107 -11.02 4.49 -39.76
CA PHE A 1107 -9.88 3.71 -40.25
C PHE A 1107 -8.68 3.72 -39.29
N GLU A 1108 -8.59 4.72 -38.38
CA GLU A 1108 -7.45 4.87 -37.47
C GLU A 1108 -7.40 3.78 -36.39
N PRO A 1109 -6.18 3.38 -35.98
CA PRO A 1109 -5.99 2.45 -34.87
C PRO A 1109 -6.49 3.04 -33.55
N ASP A 1110 -6.81 2.18 -32.59
CA ASP A 1110 -7.23 2.61 -31.24
C ASP A 1110 -6.09 3.24 -30.43
N ILE A 1111 -4.86 2.78 -30.66
CA ILE A 1111 -3.63 3.30 -30.07
C ILE A 1111 -2.65 3.63 -31.19
N LYS A 1112 -2.08 4.84 -31.17
CA LYS A 1112 -1.04 5.26 -32.12
C LYS A 1112 0.31 4.70 -31.69
N LEU A 1113 0.69 3.56 -32.25
CA LEU A 1113 1.99 2.91 -31.99
C LEU A 1113 2.73 2.71 -33.32
N THR A 1114 3.75 3.55 -33.58
CA THR A 1114 4.55 3.48 -34.81
C THR A 1114 5.82 2.64 -34.62
N ALA A 1115 6.44 2.21 -35.73
CA ALA A 1115 7.70 1.47 -35.68
C ALA A 1115 8.84 2.26 -35.02
N GLU A 1116 8.91 3.58 -35.24
CA GLU A 1116 9.92 4.43 -34.61
C GLU A 1116 9.73 4.54 -33.08
N MET A 1117 8.47 4.61 -32.63
CA MET A 1117 8.14 4.65 -31.20
C MET A 1117 8.53 3.33 -30.52
N ILE A 1118 8.28 2.18 -31.18
CA ILE A 1118 8.72 0.87 -30.70
C ILE A 1118 10.25 0.81 -30.66
N LEU A 1119 10.94 1.35 -31.67
CA LEU A 1119 12.40 1.35 -31.74
C LEU A 1119 13.06 2.13 -30.59
N ILE A 1120 12.46 3.24 -30.14
CA ILE A 1120 12.92 3.95 -28.92
C ILE A 1120 12.82 3.07 -27.68
N MET A 1121 11.81 2.20 -27.63
CA MET A 1121 11.65 1.18 -26.58
C MET A 1121 12.52 -0.06 -26.81
N GLY A 1122 13.29 -0.10 -27.92
CA GLY A 1122 14.08 -1.24 -28.37
C GLY A 1122 13.34 -2.05 -29.42
N ASP A 1123 12.61 -3.08 -28.99
CA ASP A 1123 11.80 -3.95 -29.84
C ASP A 1123 10.58 -4.49 -29.08
N LEU A 1124 9.80 -5.37 -29.70
CA LEU A 1124 8.58 -5.94 -29.09
C LEU A 1124 8.85 -6.88 -27.90
N THR A 1125 10.09 -7.31 -27.72
CA THR A 1125 10.54 -8.21 -26.65
C THR A 1125 11.38 -7.48 -25.59
N ALA A 1126 11.82 -6.26 -25.88
CA ALA A 1126 12.67 -5.46 -25.02
C ALA A 1126 11.99 -5.15 -23.67
N PRO A 1127 12.77 -5.10 -22.57
CA PRO A 1127 12.22 -4.80 -21.24
C PRO A 1127 11.41 -3.49 -21.19
N ALA A 1128 11.83 -2.46 -21.93
CA ALA A 1128 11.12 -1.18 -21.97
C ALA A 1128 9.73 -1.29 -22.64
N PHE A 1129 9.59 -2.08 -23.70
CA PHE A 1129 8.28 -2.32 -24.33
C PHE A 1129 7.38 -3.22 -23.46
N LEU A 1130 7.95 -4.21 -22.78
CA LEU A 1130 7.19 -5.01 -21.79
C LEU A 1130 6.70 -4.12 -20.65
N TRP A 1131 7.54 -3.21 -20.16
CA TRP A 1131 7.17 -2.25 -19.13
C TRP A 1131 6.08 -1.27 -19.60
N PHE A 1132 6.16 -0.78 -20.84
CA PHE A 1132 5.09 -0.02 -21.48
C PHE A 1132 3.74 -0.76 -21.45
N LYS A 1133 3.73 -2.03 -21.88
CA LYS A 1133 2.50 -2.86 -21.86
C LYS A 1133 1.96 -3.04 -20.44
N GLU A 1134 2.84 -3.30 -19.48
CA GLU A 1134 2.49 -3.46 -18.07
C GLU A 1134 1.84 -2.17 -17.51
N LEU A 1135 2.45 -1.01 -17.77
CA LEU A 1135 1.93 0.30 -17.34
C LEU A 1135 0.58 0.61 -17.98
N CYS A 1136 0.38 0.32 -19.28
CA CYS A 1136 -0.93 0.49 -19.92
C CYS A 1136 -2.02 -0.35 -19.25
N ILE A 1137 -1.74 -1.61 -18.93
CA ILE A 1137 -2.71 -2.49 -18.28
C ILE A 1137 -3.01 -2.00 -16.86
N LYS A 1138 -1.98 -1.67 -16.08
CA LYS A 1138 -2.15 -1.14 -14.71
C LYS A 1138 -2.93 0.18 -14.71
N GLY A 1139 -2.61 1.11 -15.60
CA GLY A 1139 -3.34 2.36 -15.79
C GLY A 1139 -4.81 2.11 -16.15
N TYR A 1140 -5.08 1.21 -17.09
CA TYR A 1140 -6.45 0.83 -17.44
C TYR A 1140 -7.21 0.25 -16.24
N LEU A 1141 -6.61 -0.66 -15.46
CA LEU A 1141 -7.22 -1.22 -14.26
C LEU A 1141 -7.52 -0.16 -13.19
N ALA A 1142 -6.63 0.82 -12.99
CA ALA A 1142 -6.81 1.92 -12.05
C ALA A 1142 -7.98 2.86 -12.41
N LEU A 1143 -8.25 3.06 -13.71
CA LEU A 1143 -9.36 3.91 -14.16
C LEU A 1143 -10.74 3.22 -14.07
N ARG A 1144 -10.80 1.88 -14.19
CA ARG A 1144 -12.08 1.13 -14.16
C ARG A 1144 -12.95 1.41 -12.93
N PRO A 1145 -12.40 1.53 -11.71
CA PRO A 1145 -13.15 1.95 -10.54
C PRO A 1145 -13.99 3.23 -10.64
N TYR A 1146 -13.55 4.17 -11.49
CA TYR A 1146 -14.14 5.50 -11.66
C TYR A 1146 -15.04 5.60 -12.90
N ARG A 1147 -15.38 4.46 -13.51
CA ARG A 1147 -16.23 4.37 -14.70
C ARG A 1147 -17.52 5.20 -14.60
N GLN A 1148 -18.21 5.11 -13.47
CA GLN A 1148 -19.49 5.82 -13.29
C GLN A 1148 -19.29 7.34 -13.29
N HIS A 1149 -18.20 7.83 -12.69
CA HIS A 1149 -17.85 9.25 -12.69
C HIS A 1149 -17.59 9.77 -14.11
N PHE A 1150 -16.83 9.02 -14.92
CA PHE A 1150 -16.59 9.41 -16.31
C PHE A 1150 -17.88 9.40 -17.14
N ILE A 1151 -18.75 8.40 -16.95
CA ILE A 1151 -20.07 8.34 -17.61
C ILE A 1151 -20.91 9.55 -17.23
N THR A 1152 -20.96 9.93 -15.95
CA THR A 1152 -21.69 11.10 -15.49
C THR A 1152 -21.22 12.39 -16.16
N LEU A 1153 -19.91 12.62 -16.24
CA LEU A 1153 -19.36 13.84 -16.85
C LEU A 1153 -19.68 13.94 -18.34
N VAL A 1154 -19.63 12.80 -19.06
CA VAL A 1154 -19.99 12.75 -20.49
C VAL A 1154 -21.51 12.89 -20.67
N ALA A 1155 -22.31 12.26 -19.81
CA ALA A 1155 -23.78 12.28 -19.89
C ALA A 1155 -24.35 13.70 -19.74
N LEU A 1156 -23.76 14.51 -18.84
CA LEU A 1156 -24.14 15.92 -18.65
C LEU A 1156 -23.81 16.80 -19.85
N MET A 1157 -22.89 16.38 -20.72
CA MET A 1157 -22.49 17.15 -21.91
C MET A 1157 -23.19 16.70 -23.18
N LEU A 1158 -23.91 15.57 -23.21
CA LEU A 1158 -24.49 15.01 -24.44
C LEU A 1158 -25.40 15.98 -25.22
N ASP A 1159 -26.22 16.77 -24.52
CA ASP A 1159 -27.19 17.69 -25.14
C ASP A 1159 -26.59 18.98 -25.67
N THR A 1160 -25.28 19.14 -25.55
CA THR A 1160 -24.57 20.20 -26.28
C THR A 1160 -24.59 19.96 -27.79
N GLU A 1161 -24.95 18.75 -28.25
CA GLU A 1161 -24.94 18.35 -29.66
C GLU A 1161 -23.55 18.53 -30.32
N LEU A 1162 -22.48 18.48 -29.51
CA LEU A 1162 -21.11 18.56 -30.03
C LEU A 1162 -20.85 17.44 -31.05
N PRO A 1163 -20.04 17.67 -32.10
CA PRO A 1163 -19.84 16.72 -33.21
C PRO A 1163 -19.38 15.30 -32.82
N CYS A 1164 -18.82 15.15 -31.62
CA CYS A 1164 -18.37 13.86 -31.05
C CYS A 1164 -19.51 12.96 -30.57
N PHE A 1165 -20.73 13.47 -30.39
CA PHE A 1165 -21.87 12.71 -29.86
C PHE A 1165 -22.84 12.29 -30.98
N ARG A 1166 -23.09 10.97 -31.13
CA ARG A 1166 -23.96 10.42 -32.19
C ARG A 1166 -24.93 9.35 -31.70
N GLY A 1167 -25.35 9.43 -30.43
CA GLY A 1167 -26.41 8.62 -29.84
C GLY A 1167 -25.95 7.39 -29.07
N HIS A 1168 -24.88 6.72 -29.48
CA HIS A 1168 -24.35 5.52 -28.79
C HIS A 1168 -23.07 5.77 -27.99
N THR A 1169 -22.71 7.04 -27.78
CA THR A 1169 -21.44 7.45 -27.19
C THR A 1169 -21.24 6.86 -25.78
N LEU A 1170 -22.23 6.96 -24.90
CA LEU A 1170 -22.15 6.43 -23.53
C LEU A 1170 -22.05 4.91 -23.49
N GLU A 1171 -22.85 4.22 -24.30
CA GLU A 1171 -22.86 2.75 -24.38
C GLU A 1171 -21.48 2.23 -24.81
N GLN A 1172 -20.91 2.81 -25.88
CA GLN A 1172 -19.59 2.44 -26.39
C GLN A 1172 -18.46 2.80 -25.42
N PHE A 1173 -18.56 3.95 -24.73
CA PHE A 1173 -17.59 4.34 -23.72
C PHE A 1173 -17.61 3.40 -22.51
N ASN A 1174 -18.79 3.08 -21.99
CA ASN A 1174 -18.98 2.13 -20.90
C ASN A 1174 -18.49 0.72 -21.28
N ALA A 1175 -18.83 0.24 -22.48
CA ALA A 1175 -18.43 -1.09 -22.97
C ALA A 1175 -16.90 -1.27 -23.04
N ARG A 1176 -16.14 -0.20 -23.31
CA ARG A 1176 -14.67 -0.23 -23.36
C ARG A 1176 -14.00 -0.40 -22.01
N LEU A 1177 -14.67 -0.05 -20.91
CA LEU A 1177 -14.20 -0.26 -19.54
C LEU A 1177 -14.55 -1.66 -18.98
N LYS A 1178 -15.26 -2.48 -19.78
CA LYS A 1178 -15.65 -3.86 -19.46
C LYS A 1178 -16.26 -3.99 -18.04
N PRO A 1179 -17.47 -3.46 -17.83
CA PRO A 1179 -18.05 -3.27 -16.49
C PRO A 1179 -18.32 -4.57 -15.72
N ASP A 1180 -18.64 -5.65 -16.43
CA ASP A 1180 -19.03 -6.95 -15.85
C ASP A 1180 -17.90 -7.98 -15.85
N SER A 1181 -16.72 -7.59 -16.35
CA SER A 1181 -15.55 -8.46 -16.40
C SER A 1181 -14.75 -8.42 -15.11
N SER A 1182 -14.13 -9.55 -14.76
CA SER A 1182 -13.12 -9.60 -13.69
C SER A 1182 -11.89 -8.74 -14.03
N GLU A 1183 -11.06 -8.41 -13.04
CA GLU A 1183 -9.79 -7.72 -13.29
C GLU A 1183 -8.89 -8.51 -14.24
N THR A 1184 -8.83 -9.83 -14.10
CA THR A 1184 -8.07 -10.73 -14.98
C THR A 1184 -8.52 -10.64 -16.44
N GLU A 1185 -9.83 -10.67 -16.68
CA GLU A 1185 -10.40 -10.54 -18.02
C GLU A 1185 -10.15 -9.16 -18.61
N ALA A 1186 -10.28 -8.11 -17.79
CA ALA A 1186 -10.03 -6.74 -18.19
C ALA A 1186 -8.55 -6.50 -18.55
N ALA A 1187 -7.61 -7.08 -17.78
CA ALA A 1187 -6.18 -7.05 -18.07
C ALA A 1187 -5.86 -7.75 -19.39
N ARG A 1188 -6.43 -8.93 -19.63
CA ARG A 1188 -6.28 -9.68 -20.89
C ARG A 1188 -6.83 -8.88 -22.07
N TYR A 1189 -8.01 -8.27 -21.92
CA TYR A 1189 -8.62 -7.44 -22.95
C TYR A 1189 -7.71 -6.27 -23.34
N MET A 1190 -7.17 -5.54 -22.37
CA MET A 1190 -6.24 -4.44 -22.65
C MET A 1190 -4.94 -4.92 -23.30
N HIS A 1191 -4.39 -6.05 -22.86
CA HIS A 1191 -3.23 -6.67 -23.49
C HIS A 1191 -3.47 -7.03 -24.97
N GLU A 1192 -4.63 -7.60 -25.29
CA GLU A 1192 -5.03 -7.91 -26.67
C GLU A 1192 -5.18 -6.65 -27.54
N VAL A 1193 -5.74 -5.56 -26.99
CA VAL A 1193 -5.85 -4.27 -27.68
C VAL A 1193 -4.47 -3.73 -28.04
N ILE A 1194 -3.51 -3.77 -27.10
CA ILE A 1194 -2.15 -3.27 -27.33
C ILE A 1194 -1.45 -4.10 -28.41
N ASN A 1195 -1.51 -5.43 -28.34
CA ASN A 1195 -0.87 -6.30 -29.33
C ASN A 1195 -1.47 -6.12 -30.73
N ARG A 1196 -2.80 -5.94 -30.82
CA ARG A 1196 -3.46 -5.64 -32.10
C ARG A 1196 -2.98 -4.33 -32.70
N CYS A 1197 -2.75 -3.30 -31.89
CA CYS A 1197 -2.26 -2.00 -32.36
C CYS A 1197 -0.78 -2.03 -32.74
N ALA A 1198 0.06 -2.78 -32.02
CA ALA A 1198 1.49 -2.90 -32.30
C ALA A 1198 1.80 -3.52 -33.67
N HIS A 1199 0.93 -4.39 -34.18
CA HIS A 1199 1.06 -5.04 -35.48
C HIS A 1199 0.24 -4.38 -36.60
N SER A 1200 -0.35 -3.20 -36.35
CA SER A 1200 -1.28 -2.58 -37.28
C SER A 1200 -0.59 -1.87 -38.45
N LEU A 1201 -0.82 -2.36 -39.68
CA LEU A 1201 -0.46 -1.67 -40.93
C LEU A 1201 -1.29 -0.39 -41.17
N ARG A 1202 -2.43 -0.22 -40.47
CA ARG A 1202 -3.34 0.91 -40.65
C ARG A 1202 -2.70 2.24 -40.26
N THR A 1203 -1.78 2.24 -39.31
CA THR A 1203 -1.04 3.43 -38.87
C THR A 1203 -0.26 4.07 -40.02
N ARG A 1204 0.49 3.25 -40.78
CA ARG A 1204 1.28 3.73 -41.93
C ARG A 1204 0.40 4.23 -43.08
N ILE A 1205 -0.69 3.51 -43.36
CA ILE A 1205 -1.64 3.90 -44.42
C ILE A 1205 -2.30 5.25 -44.07
N TYR A 1206 -2.64 5.45 -42.79
CA TYR A 1206 -3.21 6.72 -42.35
C TYR A 1206 -2.24 7.88 -42.46
N ASP A 1207 -0.98 7.69 -42.05
CA ASP A 1207 0.04 8.73 -42.18
C ASP A 1207 0.32 9.09 -43.65
N TYR A 1208 0.26 8.10 -44.56
CA TYR A 1208 0.30 8.35 -46.00
C TYR A 1208 -0.88 9.18 -46.50
N ILE A 1209 -2.10 8.90 -46.03
CA ILE A 1209 -3.29 9.71 -46.38
C ILE A 1209 -3.09 11.17 -45.93
N GLN A 1210 -2.58 11.36 -44.71
CA GLN A 1210 -2.30 12.69 -44.16
C GLN A 1210 -1.21 13.45 -44.94
N PHE A 1211 -0.18 12.75 -45.41
CA PHE A 1211 0.79 13.35 -46.33
C PHE A 1211 0.17 13.78 -47.65
N GLN A 1212 -0.71 12.97 -48.24
CA GLN A 1212 -1.37 13.31 -49.49
C GLN A 1212 -2.32 14.51 -49.33
N GLN A 1213 -3.11 14.55 -48.25
CA GLN A 1213 -4.12 15.56 -47.99
C GLN A 1213 -3.55 16.86 -47.42
N ASN A 1214 -2.70 16.76 -46.41
CA ASN A 1214 -2.27 17.90 -45.58
C ASN A 1214 -0.76 18.19 -45.69
N LYS A 1215 -0.03 17.43 -46.52
CA LYS A 1215 1.44 17.56 -46.70
C LYS A 1215 2.23 17.40 -45.39
N ILE A 1216 1.70 16.62 -44.45
CA ILE A 1216 2.34 16.27 -43.18
C ILE A 1216 3.33 15.12 -43.43
N PRO A 1217 4.65 15.29 -43.18
CA PRO A 1217 5.64 14.22 -43.38
C PRO A 1217 5.45 13.05 -42.41
N TYR A 1218 5.72 11.82 -42.86
CA TYR A 1218 5.60 10.59 -42.06
C TYR A 1218 6.79 9.67 -42.15
#